data_AF-A0A919JM81-F1
#
_entry.id   AF-A0A919JM81-F1
#
_cell.length_a   1.000
_cell.length_b   1.000
_cell.length_c   1.000
_cell.angle_alpha   90.00
_cell.angle_beta   90.00
_cell.angle_gamma   90.00
#
_symmetry.space_group_name_H-M   'P 1'
#
loop_
_entity.id
_entity.type
_entity.pdbx_description
1 polymer ?
#
loop_
_entity_poly.entity_id
_entity_poly.type
_entity_poly.pdbx_seq_one_letter_code
_entity_poly.pdbx_strand_id
1 'polypeptide(L)'
;MRTEDLELTDPDAPGPAADWADELQIALNALRRAATRRDQISRALAAEPATGLLAAAQQTAAAANDAAAALQTAVDERMTRQHAAALEADHVATAQDAVDAAIRAVGQELTRLLAGASMSAALTATIDGLGLRGRYRTAIATTPPTWDMATIPFRATKTAPALDPQITLPGQDESDYAALLAVLHRLDDVVDAISDLVTAEGVHHLVNGNPVRSGAVLDIAAGGAVPDTFDVIRTPTPGYDITNRVAVVLDPDRGARWTSATRSRADAVDPELAAWVSTLLPDPAGVALRAYPIDPTGAAGAPLDLTADALDLGALDWLRLCADRAELMARVARAARARWAAEPPADLPASFRIVVADPPDAAGPGLPDLVAAAGAARALLSACRPLTGADLAAPGAAAPPADAGLPLVLDRLAAAERDVADVLGVLRDASTWQEAGSAFAVLFDVASLGIAEATPPLADRVPSLDELAALGRSAADRLAARVAGGPIDPVRPDALDQARIRLGALYGPGLKLLARCPVPADPLVLRDLGDQPPRIAGATPAALRAWLHDHAPVRLAVAALLDAHDIAEMLLATTAPSLRATHLPSAVTSAGDDSDPRPWAGDTGTPPPGLVNLVVLRHYEGAPPSRVAGLIVDAWPRTVPADELPTGLAFHYDQPPPSATQAALVAVAPDTGPGHEPVTWDLETLAAIVLSTMDLAADRARAAELVPDSAIAIDDPA
;
A
#
# COMPACT_ATOMS: atom_id res chain seq x y z
N MET A 1 -57.48 21.30 -14.59
CA MET A 1 -58.17 21.50 -13.30
C MET A 1 -57.66 20.42 -12.36
N ARG A 2 -56.79 20.83 -11.42
CA ARG A 2 -56.22 20.12 -10.25
C ARG A 2 -55.21 18.98 -10.54
N THR A 3 -53.90 19.16 -10.26
CA THR A 3 -53.17 19.09 -8.94
C THR A 3 -53.32 17.70 -8.32
N GLU A 4 -52.31 16.97 -7.86
CA GLU A 4 -50.87 17.12 -7.58
C GLU A 4 -50.40 15.67 -7.39
N ASP A 5 -49.22 15.30 -7.86
CA ASP A 5 -48.36 14.31 -7.19
C ASP A 5 -46.93 14.61 -7.63
N LEU A 6 -46.31 15.49 -6.85
CA LEU A 6 -44.87 15.66 -6.79
C LEU A 6 -44.28 14.37 -6.19
N GLU A 7 -43.64 13.54 -7.00
CA GLU A 7 -42.58 12.67 -6.47
C GLU A 7 -41.37 13.55 -6.17
N LEU A 8 -41.17 13.81 -4.88
CA LEU A 8 -39.95 14.35 -4.30
C LEU A 8 -38.80 13.35 -4.55
N THR A 9 -38.04 13.56 -5.61
CA THR A 9 -36.70 12.99 -5.71
C THR A 9 -35.78 13.75 -4.76
N ASP A 10 -35.15 12.99 -3.87
CA ASP A 10 -34.11 13.45 -2.96
C ASP A 10 -32.95 14.10 -3.76
N PRO A 11 -32.63 15.39 -3.55
CA PRO A 11 -31.54 16.06 -4.26
C PRO A 11 -30.14 15.54 -3.88
N ASP A 12 -30.03 14.69 -2.85
CA ASP A 12 -28.78 14.05 -2.42
C ASP A 12 -28.64 12.59 -2.90
N ALA A 13 -29.58 12.07 -3.72
CA ALA A 13 -29.41 10.77 -4.35
C ALA A 13 -28.43 10.87 -5.54
N PRO A 14 -27.30 10.12 -5.56
CA PRO A 14 -26.38 10.14 -6.70
C PRO A 14 -27.12 9.73 -7.96
N GLY A 15 -27.04 10.57 -9.00
CA GLY A 15 -27.67 10.28 -10.29
C GLY A 15 -27.04 9.06 -10.98
N PRO A 16 -27.76 8.41 -11.92
CA PRO A 16 -27.34 7.16 -12.57
C PRO A 16 -26.01 7.25 -13.35
N ALA A 17 -25.48 8.46 -13.57
CA ALA A 17 -24.17 8.69 -14.19
C ALA A 17 -23.00 8.59 -13.18
N ALA A 18 -23.23 8.89 -11.90
CA ALA A 18 -22.25 8.73 -10.83
C ALA A 18 -22.13 7.25 -10.43
N ASP A 19 -23.27 6.58 -10.29
CA ASP A 19 -23.33 5.12 -10.12
C ASP A 19 -22.68 4.39 -11.30
N TRP A 20 -22.87 4.87 -12.54
CA TRP A 20 -22.21 4.29 -13.72
C TRP A 20 -20.69 4.50 -13.75
N ALA A 21 -20.18 5.66 -13.33
CA ALA A 21 -18.74 5.92 -13.31
C ALA A 21 -18.05 5.05 -12.25
N ASP A 22 -18.68 4.88 -11.09
CA ASP A 22 -18.21 3.99 -10.04
C ASP A 22 -18.35 2.52 -10.44
N GLU A 23 -19.46 2.10 -11.05
CA GLU A 23 -19.63 0.74 -11.59
C GLU A 23 -18.65 0.43 -12.72
N LEU A 24 -18.38 1.38 -13.62
CA LEU A 24 -17.38 1.27 -14.69
C LEU A 24 -15.98 1.15 -14.09
N GLN A 25 -15.66 1.94 -13.06
CA GLN A 25 -14.37 1.90 -12.39
C GLN A 25 -14.20 0.61 -11.58
N ILE A 26 -15.26 0.11 -10.94
CA ILE A 26 -15.29 -1.17 -10.26
C ILE A 26 -15.10 -2.31 -11.27
N ALA A 27 -15.74 -2.25 -12.44
CA ALA A 27 -15.60 -3.21 -13.53
C ALA A 27 -14.19 -3.18 -14.13
N LEU A 28 -13.61 -2.01 -14.39
CA LEU A 28 -12.24 -1.84 -14.87
C LEU A 28 -11.22 -2.35 -13.86
N ASN A 29 -11.44 -2.12 -12.57
CA ASN A 29 -10.59 -2.63 -11.50
C ASN A 29 -10.74 -4.14 -11.31
N ALA A 30 -11.94 -4.70 -11.49
CA ALA A 30 -12.16 -6.15 -11.54
C ALA A 30 -11.44 -6.78 -12.75
N LEU A 31 -11.49 -6.12 -13.91
CA LEU A 31 -10.84 -6.57 -15.15
C LEU A 31 -9.31 -6.54 -15.04
N ARG A 32 -8.74 -5.48 -14.44
CA ARG A 32 -7.29 -5.40 -14.16
C ARG A 32 -6.86 -6.48 -13.17
N ARG A 33 -7.63 -6.71 -12.10
CA ARG A 33 -7.35 -7.79 -11.13
C ARG A 33 -7.43 -9.17 -11.77
N ALA A 34 -8.41 -9.40 -12.65
CA ALA A 34 -8.52 -10.63 -13.42
C ALA A 34 -7.35 -10.81 -14.40
N ALA A 35 -6.92 -9.75 -15.08
CA ALA A 35 -5.77 -9.77 -15.99
C ALA A 35 -4.44 -10.05 -15.26
N THR A 36 -4.22 -9.45 -14.09
CA THR A 36 -3.04 -9.71 -13.24
C THR A 36 -3.06 -11.13 -12.68
N ARG A 37 -4.23 -11.62 -12.25
CA ARG A 37 -4.38 -12.99 -11.73
C ARG A 37 -4.21 -14.03 -12.85
N ARG A 38 -4.69 -13.74 -14.06
CA ARG A 38 -4.43 -14.50 -15.28
C ARG A 38 -2.94 -14.58 -15.60
N ASP A 39 -2.23 -13.46 -15.49
CA ASP A 39 -0.79 -13.40 -15.79
C ASP A 39 0.05 -14.18 -14.75
N GLN A 40 -0.35 -14.11 -13.47
CA GLN A 40 0.22 -14.92 -12.40
C GLN A 40 -0.04 -16.42 -12.58
N ILE A 41 -1.27 -16.80 -12.97
CA ILE A 41 -1.64 -18.20 -13.24
C ILE A 41 -0.92 -18.71 -14.50
N SER A 42 -0.81 -17.91 -15.55
CA SER A 42 -0.08 -18.26 -16.77
C SER A 42 1.42 -18.44 -16.51
N ARG A 43 2.02 -17.63 -15.62
CA ARG A 43 3.41 -17.78 -15.19
C ARG A 43 3.61 -18.99 -14.28
N ALA A 44 2.65 -19.28 -13.40
CA ALA A 44 2.67 -20.48 -12.55
C ALA A 44 2.50 -21.77 -13.36
N LEU A 45 1.63 -21.77 -14.39
CA LEU A 45 1.40 -22.91 -15.28
C LEU A 45 2.53 -23.12 -16.30
N ALA A 46 3.34 -22.10 -16.59
CA ALA A 46 4.54 -22.23 -17.42
C ALA A 46 5.69 -22.97 -16.71
N ALA A 47 5.57 -23.23 -15.40
CA ALA A 47 6.62 -23.84 -14.59
C ALA A 47 6.50 -25.38 -14.42
N GLU A 48 5.45 -26.04 -14.95
CA GLU A 48 5.29 -27.51 -14.93
C GLU A 48 4.99 -28.11 -16.32
N PRO A 49 5.52 -29.31 -16.65
CA PRO A 49 5.34 -29.91 -17.97
C PRO A 49 4.09 -30.78 -18.02
N ALA A 50 2.93 -30.17 -18.29
CA ALA A 50 1.73 -30.89 -18.73
C ALA A 50 1.14 -30.23 -19.99
N THR A 51 1.68 -30.61 -21.14
CA THR A 51 1.46 -30.01 -22.46
C THR A 51 -0.02 -29.94 -22.90
N GLY A 52 -0.89 -30.79 -22.34
CA GLY A 52 -2.34 -30.78 -22.60
C GLY A 52 -3.11 -29.70 -21.82
N LEU A 53 -2.71 -29.39 -20.58
CA LEU A 53 -3.32 -28.34 -19.76
C LEU A 53 -2.93 -26.95 -20.24
N LEU A 54 -1.69 -26.79 -20.70
CA LEU A 54 -1.21 -25.56 -21.31
C LEU A 54 -2.00 -25.21 -22.59
N ALA A 55 -2.31 -26.21 -23.43
CA ALA A 55 -3.09 -25.99 -24.65
C ALA A 55 -4.56 -25.57 -24.36
N ALA A 56 -5.22 -26.21 -23.39
CA ALA A 56 -6.58 -25.84 -22.98
C ALA A 56 -6.63 -24.46 -22.30
N ALA A 57 -5.62 -24.13 -21.49
CA ALA A 57 -5.48 -22.81 -20.87
C ALA A 57 -5.17 -21.72 -21.91
N GLN A 58 -4.31 -22.01 -22.89
CA GLN A 58 -4.02 -21.11 -24.02
C GLN A 58 -5.26 -20.89 -24.89
N GLN A 59 -6.06 -21.92 -25.15
CA GLN A 59 -7.30 -21.81 -25.92
C GLN A 59 -8.38 -21.02 -25.18
N THR A 60 -8.47 -21.18 -23.86
CA THR A 60 -9.39 -20.41 -23.01
C THR A 60 -8.94 -18.95 -22.86
N ALA A 61 -7.63 -18.71 -22.76
CA ALA A 61 -7.06 -17.37 -22.75
C ALA A 61 -7.26 -16.66 -24.10
N ALA A 62 -7.17 -17.39 -25.22
CA ALA A 62 -7.50 -16.87 -26.55
C ALA A 62 -8.98 -16.48 -26.66
N ALA A 63 -9.90 -17.34 -26.21
CA ALA A 63 -11.33 -17.03 -26.20
C ALA A 63 -11.67 -15.82 -25.29
N ALA A 64 -10.97 -15.68 -24.16
CA ALA A 64 -11.12 -14.52 -23.28
C ALA A 64 -10.55 -13.23 -23.90
N ASN A 65 -9.46 -13.33 -24.66
CA ASN A 65 -8.90 -12.21 -25.42
C ASN A 65 -9.85 -11.79 -26.55
N ASP A 66 -10.46 -12.74 -27.25
CA ASP A 66 -11.44 -12.48 -28.31
C ASP A 66 -12.71 -11.82 -27.74
N ALA A 67 -13.17 -12.26 -26.57
CA ALA A 67 -14.30 -11.66 -25.87
C ALA A 67 -14.00 -10.25 -25.35
N ALA A 68 -12.80 -10.01 -24.82
CA ALA A 68 -12.36 -8.69 -24.38
C ALA A 68 -12.19 -7.72 -25.57
N ALA A 69 -11.67 -8.20 -26.69
CA ALA A 69 -11.59 -7.42 -27.93
C ALA A 69 -12.96 -7.10 -28.51
N ALA A 70 -13.92 -8.05 -28.47
CA ALA A 70 -15.29 -7.83 -28.89
C ALA A 70 -16.01 -6.81 -27.98
N LEU A 71 -15.77 -6.86 -26.66
CA LEU A 71 -16.32 -5.89 -25.71
C LEU A 71 -15.73 -4.49 -25.92
N GLN A 72 -14.41 -4.39 -26.15
CA GLN A 72 -13.78 -3.12 -26.46
C GLN A 72 -14.30 -2.54 -27.79
N THR A 73 -14.51 -3.40 -28.80
CA THR A 73 -15.13 -2.99 -30.07
C THR A 73 -16.57 -2.50 -29.86
N ALA A 74 -17.36 -3.16 -29.01
CA ALA A 74 -18.72 -2.74 -28.68
C ALA A 74 -18.77 -1.42 -27.88
N VAL A 75 -17.79 -1.20 -26.99
CA VAL A 75 -17.60 0.06 -26.26
C VAL A 75 -17.20 1.18 -27.20
N ASP A 76 -16.26 0.93 -28.11
CA ASP A 76 -15.79 1.91 -29.10
C ASP A 76 -16.89 2.23 -30.12
N GLU A 77 -17.67 1.25 -30.56
CA GLU A 77 -18.86 1.46 -31.39
C GLU A 77 -19.96 2.25 -30.66
N ARG A 78 -20.11 2.07 -29.34
CA ARG A 78 -21.05 2.81 -28.49
C ARG A 78 -20.60 4.25 -28.25
N MET A 79 -19.30 4.49 -28.10
CA MET A 79 -18.69 5.82 -28.06
C MET A 79 -18.84 6.54 -29.42
N THR A 80 -18.75 5.79 -30.52
CA THR A 80 -18.92 6.33 -31.89
C THR A 80 -20.39 6.64 -32.22
N ARG A 81 -21.35 5.88 -31.66
CA ARG A 81 -22.80 6.05 -31.93
C ARG A 81 -23.55 6.94 -30.95
N GLN A 82 -22.90 7.51 -29.93
CA GLN A 82 -23.49 8.52 -29.03
C GLN A 82 -23.96 9.83 -29.72
N HIS A 83 -23.73 10.00 -31.03
CA HIS A 83 -24.34 11.06 -31.84
C HIS A 83 -25.74 10.75 -32.40
N ALA A 84 -26.29 9.54 -32.22
CA ALA A 84 -27.63 9.19 -32.69
C ALA A 84 -28.49 8.61 -31.57
N ALA A 85 -29.63 9.25 -31.33
CA ALA A 85 -30.52 9.04 -30.21
C ALA A 85 -31.07 7.61 -30.05
N ALA A 86 -31.28 7.25 -28.77
CA ALA A 86 -32.21 6.28 -28.19
C ALA A 86 -32.17 4.83 -28.73
N LEU A 87 -31.73 3.88 -27.87
CA LEU A 87 -32.47 2.64 -27.61
C LEU A 87 -31.99 1.90 -26.35
N GLU A 88 -32.94 1.81 -25.41
CA GLU A 88 -33.32 0.81 -24.40
C GLU A 88 -32.28 0.06 -23.55
N ALA A 89 -32.55 0.09 -22.22
CA ALA A 89 -31.84 -0.55 -21.12
C ALA A 89 -31.68 -2.08 -21.22
N ASP A 90 -32.30 -2.71 -22.22
CA ASP A 90 -32.38 -4.17 -22.37
C ASP A 90 -31.06 -4.79 -22.84
N HIS A 91 -30.24 -4.09 -23.65
CA HIS A 91 -28.98 -4.64 -24.17
C HIS A 91 -27.80 -4.59 -23.19
N VAL A 92 -27.78 -3.62 -22.27
CA VAL A 92 -26.76 -3.59 -21.20
C VAL A 92 -27.08 -4.63 -20.14
N ALA A 93 -28.35 -4.77 -19.77
CA ALA A 93 -28.81 -5.87 -18.93
C ALA A 93 -28.52 -7.23 -19.58
N THR A 94 -28.75 -7.39 -20.90
CA THR A 94 -28.41 -8.63 -21.62
C THR A 94 -26.89 -8.89 -21.65
N ALA A 95 -26.07 -7.84 -21.79
CA ALA A 95 -24.61 -7.98 -21.76
C ALA A 95 -24.08 -8.27 -20.35
N GLN A 96 -24.66 -7.64 -19.32
CA GLN A 96 -24.40 -7.95 -17.91
C GLN A 96 -24.85 -9.37 -17.57
N ASP A 97 -26.01 -9.81 -18.02
CA ASP A 97 -26.51 -11.18 -17.86
C ASP A 97 -25.62 -12.19 -18.60
N ALA A 98 -25.09 -11.84 -19.77
CA ALA A 98 -24.15 -12.67 -20.51
C ALA A 98 -22.78 -12.75 -19.82
N VAL A 99 -22.29 -11.65 -19.26
CA VAL A 99 -21.05 -11.61 -18.46
C VAL A 99 -21.24 -12.37 -17.15
N ASP A 100 -22.35 -12.19 -16.45
CA ASP A 100 -22.67 -12.92 -15.24
C ASP A 100 -22.93 -14.40 -15.53
N ALA A 101 -23.54 -14.74 -16.67
CA ALA A 101 -23.67 -16.12 -17.13
C ALA A 101 -22.30 -16.72 -17.49
N ALA A 102 -21.39 -15.95 -18.08
CA ALA A 102 -20.03 -16.38 -18.34
C ALA A 102 -19.21 -16.53 -17.04
N ILE A 103 -19.35 -15.63 -16.08
CA ILE A 103 -18.73 -15.72 -14.75
C ILE A 103 -19.32 -16.91 -13.99
N ARG A 104 -20.63 -17.15 -14.06
CA ARG A 104 -21.27 -18.34 -13.49
C ARG A 104 -20.84 -19.61 -14.21
N ALA A 105 -20.65 -19.60 -15.54
CA ALA A 105 -20.17 -20.76 -16.29
C ALA A 105 -18.70 -21.05 -16.00
N VAL A 106 -17.86 -20.02 -15.87
CA VAL A 106 -16.47 -20.13 -15.40
C VAL A 106 -16.44 -20.58 -13.95
N GLY A 107 -17.31 -20.05 -13.08
CA GLY A 107 -17.44 -20.47 -11.70
C GLY A 107 -17.96 -21.90 -11.57
N GLN A 108 -18.89 -22.33 -12.41
CA GLN A 108 -19.43 -23.69 -12.46
C GLN A 108 -18.41 -24.66 -13.06
N GLU A 109 -17.66 -24.27 -14.09
CA GLU A 109 -16.61 -25.13 -14.65
C GLU A 109 -15.36 -25.12 -13.78
N LEU A 110 -15.05 -24.02 -13.09
CA LEU A 110 -14.05 -24.00 -12.01
C LEU A 110 -14.55 -24.81 -10.82
N THR A 111 -15.84 -24.80 -10.50
CA THR A 111 -16.43 -25.68 -9.48
C THR A 111 -16.52 -27.11 -9.98
N ARG A 112 -16.60 -27.40 -11.28
CA ARG A 112 -16.59 -28.75 -11.87
C ARG A 112 -15.17 -29.26 -12.09
N LEU A 113 -14.19 -28.38 -12.26
CA LEU A 113 -12.76 -28.62 -12.26
C LEU A 113 -12.22 -28.71 -10.84
N LEU A 114 -12.77 -27.98 -9.88
CA LEU A 114 -12.49 -28.11 -8.45
C LEU A 114 -13.25 -29.27 -7.86
N ALA A 115 -14.49 -29.56 -8.26
CA ALA A 115 -15.21 -30.80 -7.96
C ALA A 115 -14.65 -31.95 -8.77
N GLY A 116 -14.01 -31.73 -9.90
CA GLY A 116 -13.33 -32.74 -10.70
C GLY A 116 -11.91 -32.99 -10.22
N ALA A 117 -11.25 -31.98 -9.62
CA ALA A 117 -9.97 -32.08 -8.92
C ALA A 117 -10.17 -32.55 -7.49
N SER A 118 -11.27 -32.18 -6.83
CA SER A 118 -11.69 -32.75 -5.54
C SER A 118 -12.47 -34.04 -5.71
N MET A 119 -13.05 -34.39 -6.86
CA MET A 119 -13.42 -35.77 -7.18
C MET A 119 -12.20 -36.55 -7.66
N SER A 120 -11.26 -35.99 -8.41
CA SER A 120 -10.02 -36.73 -8.75
C SER A 120 -9.09 -36.87 -7.53
N ALA A 121 -9.22 -36.01 -6.52
CA ALA A 121 -8.56 -36.15 -5.21
C ALA A 121 -9.42 -36.91 -4.18
N ALA A 122 -10.76 -36.81 -4.20
CA ALA A 122 -11.65 -37.51 -3.25
C ALA A 122 -12.28 -38.81 -3.80
N LEU A 123 -12.14 -39.15 -5.09
CA LEU A 123 -12.58 -40.44 -5.67
C LEU A 123 -11.45 -41.42 -5.93
N THR A 124 -10.21 -41.19 -5.46
CA THR A 124 -9.25 -42.30 -5.39
C THR A 124 -8.36 -42.40 -4.16
N ALA A 125 -8.22 -41.37 -3.31
CA ALA A 125 -7.71 -41.58 -1.96
C ALA A 125 -7.94 -40.34 -1.10
N THR A 126 -8.76 -40.44 -0.06
CA THR A 126 -8.48 -39.68 1.16
C THR A 126 -7.09 -40.13 1.63
N ILE A 127 -6.03 -39.49 1.13
CA ILE A 127 -4.69 -39.73 1.64
C ILE A 127 -4.71 -39.14 3.04
N ASP A 128 -4.65 -40.02 4.03
CA ASP A 128 -4.38 -39.64 5.40
C ASP A 128 -3.04 -38.91 5.45
N GLY A 129 -3.08 -37.57 5.45
CA GLY A 129 -1.88 -36.72 5.46
C GLY A 129 -1.06 -36.87 6.74
N LEU A 130 -1.72 -37.19 7.86
CA LEU A 130 -1.05 -37.53 9.12
C LEU A 130 -0.41 -38.92 9.03
N GLY A 131 -1.08 -39.87 8.39
CA GLY A 131 -0.52 -41.18 8.05
C GLY A 131 0.70 -41.08 7.12
N LEU A 132 0.65 -40.19 6.13
CA LEU A 132 1.78 -39.89 5.25
C LEU A 132 2.95 -39.27 6.02
N ARG A 133 2.68 -38.29 6.88
CA ARG A 133 3.67 -37.69 7.80
C ARG A 133 4.28 -38.76 8.72
N GLY A 134 3.46 -39.68 9.25
CA GLY A 134 3.93 -40.78 10.09
C GLY A 134 4.90 -41.72 9.36
N ARG A 135 4.58 -42.11 8.13
CA ARG A 135 5.45 -42.93 7.26
C ARG A 135 6.74 -42.18 6.88
N TYR A 136 6.63 -40.87 6.65
CA TYR A 136 7.77 -39.99 6.40
C TYR A 136 8.71 -39.89 7.61
N ARG A 137 8.19 -39.59 8.81
CA ARG A 137 8.97 -39.53 10.06
C ARG A 137 9.64 -40.87 10.37
N THR A 138 8.96 -41.98 10.09
CA THR A 138 9.52 -43.33 10.24
C THR A 138 10.72 -43.55 9.29
N ALA A 139 10.65 -43.08 8.05
CA ALA A 139 11.74 -43.19 7.08
C ALA A 139 12.99 -42.41 7.52
N ILE A 140 12.82 -41.18 7.99
CA ILE A 140 13.92 -40.28 8.35
C ILE A 140 14.48 -40.53 9.75
N ALA A 141 13.81 -41.35 10.58
CA ALA A 141 14.34 -41.78 11.87
C ALA A 141 15.60 -42.67 11.74
N THR A 142 15.85 -43.22 10.56
CA THR A 142 17.04 -43.98 10.21
C THR A 142 17.99 -43.16 9.34
N THR A 143 19.30 -43.33 9.52
CA THR A 143 20.32 -42.64 8.71
C THR A 143 21.22 -43.67 8.01
N PRO A 144 21.19 -43.78 6.67
CA PRO A 144 20.38 -43.00 5.72
C PRO A 144 18.87 -43.34 5.81
N PRO A 145 17.99 -42.47 5.30
CA PRO A 145 16.54 -42.71 5.32
C PRO A 145 16.16 -44.03 4.65
N THR A 146 15.21 -44.74 5.25
CA THR A 146 14.74 -46.03 4.74
C THR A 146 13.44 -45.86 3.95
N TRP A 147 13.50 -46.15 2.65
CA TRP A 147 12.39 -46.01 1.71
C TRP A 147 11.90 -47.40 1.27
N ASP A 148 10.73 -47.81 1.76
CA ASP A 148 10.16 -49.13 1.48
C ASP A 148 8.61 -49.10 1.45
N MET A 149 8.00 -50.28 1.41
CA MET A 149 6.53 -50.43 1.44
C MET A 149 5.91 -50.03 2.78
N ALA A 150 6.65 -50.02 3.88
CA ALA A 150 6.16 -49.57 5.18
C ALA A 150 6.26 -48.04 5.31
N THR A 151 7.28 -47.42 4.72
CA THR A 151 7.50 -45.97 4.72
C THR A 151 6.98 -45.32 3.43
N ILE A 152 7.81 -44.58 2.69
CA ILE A 152 7.45 -44.02 1.38
C ILE A 152 8.26 -44.75 0.32
N PRO A 153 7.63 -45.35 -0.70
CA PRO A 153 8.30 -46.29 -1.60
C PRO A 153 9.08 -45.59 -2.73
N PHE A 154 9.97 -44.66 -2.37
CA PHE A 154 10.91 -44.08 -3.33
C PHE A 154 11.88 -45.13 -3.84
N ARG A 155 12.16 -45.12 -5.14
CA ARG A 155 13.07 -46.09 -5.75
C ARG A 155 14.51 -45.71 -5.42
N ALA A 156 15.38 -46.70 -5.27
CA ALA A 156 16.81 -46.44 -5.04
C ALA A 156 17.48 -45.72 -6.22
N THR A 157 17.08 -46.04 -7.45
CA THR A 157 17.53 -45.37 -8.68
C THR A 157 16.41 -45.32 -9.72
N LYS A 158 16.54 -44.48 -10.75
CA LYS A 158 15.59 -44.36 -11.87
C LYS A 158 15.33 -45.68 -12.59
N THR A 159 16.36 -46.53 -12.67
CA THR A 159 16.34 -47.83 -13.35
C THR A 159 15.91 -48.98 -12.45
N ALA A 160 15.80 -48.76 -11.13
CA ALA A 160 15.29 -49.77 -10.22
C ALA A 160 13.80 -50.05 -10.47
N PRO A 161 13.34 -51.30 -10.27
CA PRO A 161 11.92 -51.62 -10.37
C PRO A 161 11.11 -50.80 -9.35
N ALA A 162 9.87 -50.47 -9.72
CA ALA A 162 8.94 -49.86 -8.78
C ALA A 162 8.70 -50.79 -7.59
N LEU A 163 8.81 -50.24 -6.38
CA LEU A 163 8.54 -50.97 -5.14
C LEU A 163 7.03 -51.24 -5.00
N ASP A 164 6.18 -50.33 -5.49
CA ASP A 164 4.74 -50.50 -5.61
C ASP A 164 4.34 -50.64 -7.09
N PRO A 165 3.70 -51.74 -7.51
CA PRO A 165 3.23 -51.90 -8.90
C PRO A 165 2.06 -50.98 -9.28
N GLN A 166 1.40 -50.34 -8.31
CA GLN A 166 0.27 -49.43 -8.54
C GLN A 166 0.68 -47.96 -8.54
N ILE A 167 1.81 -47.60 -7.92
CA ILE A 167 2.30 -46.21 -7.79
C ILE A 167 3.80 -46.17 -8.10
N THR A 168 4.18 -45.45 -9.15
CA THR A 168 5.60 -45.27 -9.51
C THR A 168 6.11 -43.92 -9.00
N LEU A 169 6.89 -43.94 -7.91
CA LEU A 169 7.61 -42.78 -7.38
C LEU A 169 9.01 -42.65 -8.00
N PRO A 170 9.61 -41.45 -8.04
CA PRO A 170 10.92 -41.23 -8.65
C PRO A 170 12.03 -42.00 -7.95
N GLY A 171 13.12 -42.23 -8.69
CA GLY A 171 14.39 -42.67 -8.11
C GLY A 171 15.05 -41.56 -7.30
N GLN A 172 15.78 -41.92 -6.25
CA GLN A 172 16.52 -40.97 -5.40
C GLN A 172 17.60 -40.16 -6.16
N ASP A 173 17.97 -40.61 -7.36
CA ASP A 173 18.89 -39.97 -8.32
C ASP A 173 18.20 -38.98 -9.26
N GLU A 174 16.86 -38.85 -9.22
CA GLU A 174 16.09 -37.96 -10.09
C GLU A 174 15.80 -36.60 -9.40
N SER A 175 15.72 -35.52 -10.18
CA SER A 175 15.43 -34.16 -9.66
C SER A 175 14.10 -34.09 -8.91
N ASP A 176 13.12 -34.89 -9.33
CA ASP A 176 11.77 -34.91 -8.77
C ASP A 176 11.75 -35.48 -7.35
N TYR A 177 12.72 -36.33 -6.99
CA TYR A 177 12.86 -36.82 -5.61
C TYR A 177 13.17 -35.68 -4.64
N ALA A 178 14.10 -34.78 -4.99
CA ALA A 178 14.43 -33.64 -4.14
C ALA A 178 13.24 -32.68 -3.96
N ALA A 179 12.47 -32.44 -5.03
CA ALA A 179 11.26 -31.63 -4.97
C ALA A 179 10.17 -32.26 -4.08
N LEU A 180 9.90 -33.56 -4.24
CA LEU A 180 8.93 -34.27 -3.40
C LEU A 180 9.37 -34.35 -1.94
N LEU A 181 10.66 -34.56 -1.69
CA LEU A 181 11.20 -34.56 -0.34
C LEU A 181 11.05 -33.19 0.33
N ALA A 182 11.27 -32.10 -0.40
CA ALA A 182 11.05 -30.75 0.11
C ALA A 182 9.57 -30.48 0.45
N VAL A 183 8.62 -31.07 -0.30
CA VAL A 183 7.19 -31.01 0.02
C VAL A 183 6.86 -31.80 1.29
N LEU A 184 7.45 -32.99 1.47
CA LEU A 184 7.28 -33.80 2.68
C LEU A 184 7.87 -33.14 3.93
N HIS A 185 9.04 -32.51 3.81
CA HIS A 185 9.63 -31.68 4.86
C HIS A 185 8.68 -30.54 5.24
N ARG A 186 8.21 -29.78 4.25
CA ARG A 186 7.27 -28.67 4.49
C ARG A 186 5.97 -29.14 5.15
N LEU A 187 5.47 -30.33 4.81
CA LEU A 187 4.31 -30.91 5.47
C LEU A 187 4.59 -31.20 6.94
N ASP A 188 5.74 -31.80 7.27
CA ASP A 188 6.13 -32.05 8.66
C ASP A 188 6.28 -30.74 9.44
N ASP A 189 6.97 -29.74 8.88
CA ASP A 189 7.17 -28.41 9.47
C ASP A 189 5.85 -27.69 9.76
N VAL A 190 4.89 -27.72 8.81
CA VAL A 190 3.59 -27.06 8.99
C VAL A 190 2.77 -27.74 10.08
N VAL A 191 2.74 -29.08 10.12
CA VAL A 191 2.01 -29.81 11.16
C VAL A 191 2.65 -29.60 12.53
N ASP A 192 3.98 -29.51 12.59
CA ASP A 192 4.73 -29.17 13.81
C ASP A 192 4.38 -27.75 14.31
N ALA A 193 4.41 -26.76 13.41
CA ALA A 193 4.03 -25.38 13.74
C ALA A 193 2.58 -25.26 14.22
N ILE A 194 1.65 -26.04 13.66
CA ILE A 194 0.26 -26.10 14.14
C ILE A 194 0.19 -26.73 15.54
N SER A 195 0.95 -27.80 15.77
CA SER A 195 1.05 -28.45 17.10
C SER A 195 1.57 -27.49 18.16
N ASP A 196 2.61 -26.71 17.84
CA ASP A 196 3.16 -25.69 18.72
C ASP A 196 2.13 -24.59 19.01
N LEU A 197 1.43 -24.11 17.99
CA LEU A 197 0.42 -23.06 18.13
C LEU A 197 -0.77 -23.52 19.01
N VAL A 198 -1.27 -24.73 18.81
CA VAL A 198 -2.34 -25.32 19.64
C VAL A 198 -1.87 -25.49 21.08
N THR A 199 -0.64 -25.96 21.27
CA THR A 199 -0.06 -26.12 22.61
C THR A 199 0.06 -24.75 23.30
N ALA A 200 0.53 -23.74 22.57
CA ALA A 200 0.64 -22.37 23.07
C ALA A 200 -0.74 -21.77 23.42
N GLU A 201 -1.77 -22.00 22.63
CA GLU A 201 -3.16 -21.58 22.92
C GLU A 201 -3.72 -22.27 24.17
N GLY A 202 -3.49 -23.59 24.30
CA GLY A 202 -3.86 -24.36 25.47
C GLY A 202 -3.20 -23.83 26.74
N VAL A 203 -1.89 -23.57 26.69
CA VAL A 203 -1.13 -22.95 27.79
C VAL A 203 -1.60 -21.52 28.07
N HIS A 204 -1.84 -20.71 27.03
CA HIS A 204 -2.33 -19.34 27.16
C HIS A 204 -3.66 -19.29 27.94
N HIS A 205 -4.61 -20.16 27.58
CA HIS A 205 -5.88 -20.23 28.31
C HIS A 205 -5.74 -20.81 29.70
N LEU A 206 -4.83 -21.77 29.93
CA LEU A 206 -4.56 -22.31 31.25
C LEU A 206 -4.00 -21.24 32.19
N VAL A 207 -3.01 -20.48 31.74
CA VAL A 207 -2.39 -19.36 32.49
C VAL A 207 -3.40 -18.24 32.75
N ASN A 208 -4.27 -17.94 31.78
CA ASN A 208 -5.36 -16.97 31.95
C ASN A 208 -6.53 -17.48 32.83
N GLY A 209 -6.41 -18.66 33.46
CA GLY A 209 -7.42 -19.19 34.37
C GLY A 209 -8.65 -19.78 33.70
N ASN A 210 -8.54 -20.17 32.42
CA ASN A 210 -9.60 -20.79 31.64
C ASN A 210 -9.27 -22.25 31.25
N PRO A 211 -9.30 -23.20 32.21
CA PRO A 211 -8.96 -24.59 31.97
C PRO A 211 -9.95 -25.30 31.03
N VAL A 212 -11.22 -24.87 30.99
CA VAL A 212 -12.24 -25.44 30.09
C VAL A 212 -11.87 -25.16 28.63
N ARG A 213 -11.44 -23.95 28.31
CA ARG A 213 -11.04 -23.57 26.96
C ARG A 213 -9.69 -24.16 26.56
N SER A 214 -8.76 -24.28 27.52
CA SER A 214 -7.51 -25.03 27.34
C SER A 214 -7.77 -26.49 26.93
N GLY A 215 -8.63 -27.20 27.67
CA GLY A 215 -9.03 -28.57 27.35
C GLY A 215 -9.74 -28.69 26.01
N ALA A 216 -10.69 -27.81 25.71
CA ALA A 216 -11.42 -27.81 24.44
C ALA A 216 -10.50 -27.63 23.22
N VAL A 217 -9.48 -26.77 23.30
CA VAL A 217 -8.50 -26.56 22.22
C VAL A 217 -7.68 -27.83 21.96
N LEU A 218 -7.25 -28.51 23.03
CA LEU A 218 -6.50 -29.77 22.93
C LEU A 218 -7.38 -30.92 22.41
N ASP A 219 -8.64 -31.00 22.83
CA ASP A 219 -9.60 -32.01 22.36
C ASP A 219 -9.91 -31.84 20.86
N ILE A 220 -10.07 -30.59 20.39
CA ILE A 220 -10.27 -30.27 18.96
C ILE A 220 -9.05 -30.70 18.14
N ALA A 221 -7.85 -30.41 18.64
CA ALA A 221 -6.60 -30.81 18.00
C ALA A 221 -6.38 -32.33 17.99
N ALA A 222 -6.74 -33.02 19.07
CA ALA A 222 -6.76 -34.48 19.12
C ALA A 222 -7.73 -35.09 18.10
N GLY A 223 -8.81 -34.38 17.77
CA GLY A 223 -9.74 -34.70 16.69
C GLY A 223 -9.23 -34.41 15.27
N GLY A 224 -8.01 -33.88 15.12
CA GLY A 224 -7.42 -33.53 13.82
C GLY A 224 -7.97 -32.24 13.22
N ALA A 225 -8.66 -31.43 14.02
CA ALA A 225 -9.15 -30.11 13.63
C ALA A 225 -8.33 -29.01 14.32
N VAL A 226 -8.36 -27.80 13.77
CA VAL A 226 -7.66 -26.64 14.33
C VAL A 226 -8.71 -25.57 14.65
N PRO A 227 -8.62 -24.86 15.80
CA PRO A 227 -9.51 -23.75 16.09
C PRO A 227 -9.50 -22.68 15.00
N ASP A 228 -10.66 -22.08 14.71
CA ASP A 228 -10.80 -21.02 13.69
C ASP A 228 -10.08 -19.72 14.09
N THR A 229 -9.87 -19.52 15.39
CA THR A 229 -9.23 -18.32 15.96
C THR A 229 -8.34 -18.68 17.12
N PHE A 230 -7.19 -18.03 17.20
CA PHE A 230 -6.22 -18.14 18.28
C PHE A 230 -6.13 -16.82 19.05
N ASP A 231 -6.25 -16.88 20.38
CA ASP A 231 -6.10 -15.73 21.27
C ASP A 231 -4.63 -15.50 21.65
N VAL A 232 -3.78 -16.55 21.62
CA VAL A 232 -2.35 -16.45 21.96
C VAL A 232 -1.61 -15.46 21.08
N ILE A 233 -1.97 -15.40 19.79
CA ILE A 233 -1.40 -14.44 18.81
C ILE A 233 -1.92 -13.01 18.98
N ARG A 234 -2.91 -12.80 19.85
CA ARG A 234 -3.52 -11.50 20.17
C ARG A 234 -3.16 -11.00 21.56
N THR A 235 -2.17 -11.62 22.21
CA THR A 235 -1.70 -11.20 23.54
C THR A 235 -1.29 -9.72 23.47
N PRO A 236 -1.98 -8.80 24.18
CA PRO A 236 -1.66 -7.39 24.12
C PRO A 236 -0.28 -7.17 24.75
N THR A 237 0.63 -6.48 24.05
CA THR A 237 1.91 -6.06 24.63
C THR A 237 1.68 -4.80 25.47
N PRO A 238 1.92 -4.81 26.79
CA PRO A 238 1.93 -3.60 27.61
C PRO A 238 2.93 -2.58 27.05
N GLY A 239 2.55 -1.31 27.04
CA GLY A 239 3.38 -0.24 26.50
C GLY A 239 2.68 1.10 26.51
N TYR A 240 3.32 2.10 25.93
CA TYR A 240 2.76 3.43 25.73
C TYR A 240 2.99 3.91 24.30
N ASP A 241 2.12 4.79 23.81
CA ASP A 241 2.21 5.27 22.45
C ASP A 241 3.05 6.54 22.34
N ILE A 242 3.85 6.58 21.27
CA ILE A 242 4.40 7.81 20.69
C ILE A 242 3.78 8.01 19.30
N THR A 243 3.83 9.21 18.77
CA THR A 243 3.37 9.49 17.39
C THR A 243 4.55 9.82 16.50
N ASN A 244 4.70 9.13 15.38
CA ASN A 244 5.61 9.55 14.31
C ASN A 244 4.85 10.44 13.33
N ARG A 245 5.49 11.51 12.86
CA ARG A 245 5.00 12.39 11.80
C ARG A 245 6.10 12.66 10.80
N VAL A 246 5.75 12.58 9.52
CA VAL A 246 6.63 12.95 8.42
C VAL A 246 6.02 14.14 7.69
N ALA A 247 6.78 15.22 7.57
CA ALA A 247 6.33 16.48 6.99
C ALA A 247 7.30 17.02 5.96
N VAL A 248 6.76 17.70 4.94
CA VAL A 248 7.52 18.57 4.03
C VAL A 248 7.22 20.01 4.44
N VAL A 249 8.26 20.79 4.75
CA VAL A 249 8.12 22.18 5.22
C VAL A 249 8.81 23.12 4.25
N LEU A 250 8.06 24.09 3.75
CA LEU A 250 8.42 25.00 2.67
C LEU A 250 8.63 26.43 3.18
N ASP A 251 9.65 27.10 2.64
CA ASP A 251 9.75 28.55 2.72
C ASP A 251 8.72 29.19 1.79
N PRO A 252 7.74 29.95 2.32
CA PRO A 252 6.70 30.52 1.50
C PRO A 252 7.16 31.70 0.63
N ASP A 253 8.37 32.21 0.84
CA ASP A 253 8.94 33.32 0.06
C ASP A 253 9.95 32.83 -0.98
N ARG A 254 10.18 31.51 -1.05
CA ARG A 254 11.03 30.89 -2.07
C ARG A 254 10.27 30.76 -3.39
N GLY A 255 10.87 31.29 -4.47
CA GLY A 255 10.33 31.18 -5.83
C GLY A 255 10.60 29.82 -6.49
N ALA A 256 9.87 29.54 -7.58
CA ALA A 256 10.12 28.39 -8.42
C ALA A 256 11.53 28.42 -9.05
N ARG A 257 12.10 27.24 -9.29
CA ARG A 257 13.43 27.08 -9.90
C ARG A 257 13.45 27.38 -11.38
N TRP A 258 12.35 27.08 -12.08
CA TRP A 258 12.27 27.22 -13.52
C TRP A 258 12.31 28.70 -13.92
N THR A 259 13.05 28.99 -14.99
CA THR A 259 13.24 30.36 -15.49
C THR A 259 12.15 30.82 -16.47
N SER A 260 11.21 29.93 -16.83
CA SER A 260 10.13 30.22 -17.75
C SER A 260 9.27 31.38 -17.24
N ALA A 261 9.01 32.35 -18.12
CA ALA A 261 8.33 33.60 -17.78
C ALA A 261 6.83 33.42 -17.55
N THR A 262 6.24 32.30 -17.99
CA THR A 262 4.81 32.07 -17.93
C THR A 262 4.47 31.30 -16.65
N ARG A 263 3.90 32.01 -15.67
CA ARG A 263 3.23 31.34 -14.54
C ARG A 263 1.91 30.78 -15.05
N SER A 264 1.74 29.47 -14.93
CA SER A 264 0.45 28.87 -15.23
C SER A 264 -0.61 29.28 -14.23
N ARG A 265 -1.88 29.09 -14.61
CA ARG A 265 -3.04 29.37 -13.76
C ARG A 265 -2.97 28.56 -12.46
N ALA A 266 -2.55 27.29 -12.53
CA ALA A 266 -2.39 26.45 -11.35
C ALA A 266 -1.26 26.94 -10.44
N ASP A 267 -0.12 27.33 -11.01
CA ASP A 267 1.02 27.87 -10.25
C ASP A 267 0.68 29.21 -9.55
N ALA A 268 -0.21 30.01 -10.13
CA ALA A 268 -0.67 31.25 -9.53
C ALA A 268 -1.57 31.03 -8.30
N VAL A 269 -2.28 29.91 -8.24
CA VAL A 269 -3.13 29.54 -7.11
C VAL A 269 -2.30 29.13 -5.89
N ASP A 270 -1.25 28.33 -6.11
CA ASP A 270 -0.37 27.87 -5.03
C ASP A 270 1.11 27.98 -5.45
N PRO A 271 1.70 29.18 -5.35
CA PRO A 271 3.09 29.41 -5.76
C PRO A 271 4.08 28.70 -4.84
N GLU A 272 3.76 28.49 -3.56
CA GLU A 272 4.61 27.75 -2.63
C GLU A 272 4.72 26.27 -3.05
N LEU A 273 3.59 25.66 -3.41
CA LEU A 273 3.56 24.30 -3.92
C LEU A 273 4.27 24.19 -5.27
N ALA A 274 3.99 25.11 -6.21
CA ALA A 274 4.63 25.14 -7.52
C ALA A 274 6.16 25.27 -7.39
N ALA A 275 6.63 26.12 -6.47
CA ALA A 275 8.05 26.30 -6.22
C ALA A 275 8.72 25.01 -5.75
N TRP A 276 8.10 24.28 -4.82
CA TRP A 276 8.62 23.00 -4.37
C TRP A 276 8.56 21.92 -5.46
N VAL A 277 7.44 21.79 -6.18
CA VAL A 277 7.28 20.80 -7.27
C VAL A 277 8.30 21.03 -8.38
N SER A 278 8.64 22.29 -8.69
CA SER A 278 9.71 22.62 -9.65
C SER A 278 11.10 22.09 -9.25
N THR A 279 11.27 21.66 -8.01
CA THR A 279 12.52 21.05 -7.51
C THR A 279 12.52 19.53 -7.60
N LEU A 280 11.37 18.91 -7.84
CA LEU A 280 11.21 17.48 -8.06
C LEU A 280 11.24 17.10 -9.54
N LEU A 281 11.02 18.07 -10.43
CA LEU A 281 10.86 17.88 -11.86
C LEU A 281 12.04 18.48 -12.65
N PRO A 282 12.49 17.82 -13.75
CA PRO A 282 13.37 18.42 -14.75
C PRO A 282 12.89 19.79 -15.22
N ASP A 283 13.81 20.74 -15.40
CA ASP A 283 13.48 22.03 -16.03
C ASP A 283 13.04 21.76 -17.48
N PRO A 284 11.82 22.17 -17.89
CA PRO A 284 11.30 21.96 -19.24
C PRO A 284 12.23 22.49 -20.35
N ALA A 285 13.07 23.49 -20.06
CA ALA A 285 14.04 24.02 -21.03
C ALA A 285 15.17 23.02 -21.35
N GLY A 286 15.48 22.12 -20.42
CA GLY A 286 16.48 21.05 -20.58
C GLY A 286 15.92 19.70 -21.02
N VAL A 287 14.60 19.57 -21.14
CA VAL A 287 13.93 18.32 -21.53
C VAL A 287 13.70 18.31 -23.03
N ALA A 288 14.39 17.41 -23.73
CA ALA A 288 14.32 17.32 -25.18
C ALA A 288 13.21 16.39 -25.66
N LEU A 289 12.56 16.73 -26.77
CA LEU A 289 11.56 15.90 -27.43
C LEU A 289 11.60 16.11 -28.95
N ARG A 290 11.28 15.06 -29.71
CA ARG A 290 11.28 15.10 -31.17
C ARG A 290 9.90 14.80 -31.73
N ALA A 291 9.39 15.66 -32.60
CA ALA A 291 8.11 15.50 -33.27
C ALA A 291 8.31 15.10 -34.74
N TYR A 292 7.54 14.12 -35.20
CA TYR A 292 7.53 13.65 -36.59
C TYR A 292 6.17 13.90 -37.23
N PRO A 293 6.12 14.54 -38.40
CA PRO A 293 4.92 14.55 -39.23
C PRO A 293 4.82 13.20 -39.96
N ILE A 294 3.75 12.46 -39.70
CA ILE A 294 3.45 11.18 -40.38
C ILE A 294 2.33 11.41 -41.37
N ASP A 295 2.59 11.15 -42.64
CA ASP A 295 1.59 11.27 -43.71
C ASP A 295 0.51 10.17 -43.61
N PRO A 296 -0.59 10.26 -44.39
CA PRO A 296 -1.65 9.25 -44.36
C PRO A 296 -1.22 7.86 -44.86
N THR A 297 -0.08 7.75 -45.54
CA THR A 297 0.50 6.47 -46.00
C THR A 297 1.36 5.80 -44.94
N GLY A 298 1.69 6.52 -43.86
CA GLY A 298 2.55 6.06 -42.77
C GLY A 298 4.01 6.48 -42.91
N ALA A 299 4.38 7.27 -43.93
CA ALA A 299 5.74 7.77 -44.11
C ALA A 299 6.01 8.96 -43.17
N ALA A 300 7.18 8.94 -42.52
CA ALA A 300 7.65 10.04 -41.68
C ALA A 300 8.39 11.10 -42.49
N GLY A 301 8.00 12.37 -42.36
CA GLY A 301 8.73 13.51 -42.90
C GLY A 301 9.88 13.95 -41.99
N ALA A 302 10.51 15.08 -42.32
CA ALA A 302 11.59 15.67 -41.54
C ALA A 302 11.22 15.87 -40.04
N PRO A 303 12.04 15.39 -39.09
CA PRO A 303 11.79 15.59 -37.66
C PRO A 303 11.97 17.05 -37.25
N LEU A 304 11.27 17.42 -36.18
CA LEU A 304 11.42 18.70 -35.49
C LEU A 304 11.84 18.47 -34.04
N ASP A 305 12.99 19.04 -33.67
CA ASP A 305 13.46 19.05 -32.29
C ASP A 305 12.83 20.21 -31.52
N LEU A 306 12.30 19.89 -30.35
CA LEU A 306 11.66 20.83 -29.41
C LEU A 306 12.19 20.55 -27.99
N THR A 307 11.93 21.50 -27.11
CA THR A 307 12.04 21.28 -25.66
C THR A 307 10.65 21.29 -25.03
N ALA A 308 10.52 20.70 -23.84
CA ALA A 308 9.26 20.71 -23.11
C ALA A 308 8.81 22.14 -22.74
N ASP A 309 9.72 23.10 -22.66
CA ASP A 309 9.42 24.53 -22.46
C ASP A 309 8.54 25.12 -23.58
N ALA A 310 8.61 24.57 -24.81
CA ALA A 310 7.77 25.01 -25.92
C ALA A 310 6.26 24.75 -25.70
N LEU A 311 5.89 23.96 -24.68
CA LEU A 311 4.50 23.69 -24.31
C LEU A 311 3.91 24.76 -23.39
N ASP A 312 4.75 25.67 -22.86
CA ASP A 312 4.33 26.80 -22.02
C ASP A 312 3.53 26.38 -20.78
N LEU A 313 4.11 25.44 -20.00
CA LEU A 313 3.46 24.79 -18.85
C LEU A 313 4.19 25.07 -17.54
N GLY A 314 3.40 25.34 -16.50
CA GLY A 314 3.89 25.49 -15.12
C GLY A 314 4.13 24.15 -14.43
N ALA A 315 4.76 24.18 -13.26
CA ALA A 315 5.15 22.97 -12.53
C ALA A 315 3.93 22.12 -12.12
N LEU A 316 2.84 22.77 -11.73
CA LEU A 316 1.61 22.07 -11.34
C LEU A 316 0.80 21.56 -12.53
N ASP A 317 0.97 22.15 -13.73
CA ASP A 317 0.32 21.64 -14.93
C ASP A 317 0.85 20.26 -15.31
N TRP A 318 2.17 20.05 -15.18
CA TRP A 318 2.80 18.76 -15.46
C TRP A 318 2.25 17.63 -14.60
N LEU A 319 1.89 17.91 -13.34
CA LEU A 319 1.26 16.93 -12.44
C LEU A 319 -0.12 16.48 -12.91
N ARG A 320 -0.87 17.37 -13.57
CA ARG A 320 -2.16 17.02 -14.16
C ARG A 320 -1.95 16.32 -15.50
N LEU A 321 -1.09 16.88 -16.33
CA LEU A 321 -0.85 16.47 -17.70
C LEU A 321 -0.20 15.08 -17.82
N CYS A 322 0.57 14.65 -16.80
CA CYS A 322 1.15 13.31 -16.77
C CYS A 322 0.08 12.19 -16.80
N ALA A 323 -1.17 12.50 -16.44
CA ALA A 323 -2.31 11.59 -16.49
C ALA A 323 -3.15 11.71 -17.76
N ASP A 324 -2.96 12.76 -18.55
CA ASP A 324 -3.73 13.06 -19.77
C ASP A 324 -2.81 13.08 -21.00
N ARG A 325 -2.58 11.88 -21.54
CA ARG A 325 -1.75 11.71 -22.75
C ARG A 325 -2.34 12.43 -23.96
N ALA A 326 -3.67 12.51 -24.08
CA ALA A 326 -4.32 13.12 -25.23
C ALA A 326 -4.02 14.63 -25.29
N GLU A 327 -4.16 15.32 -24.16
CA GLU A 327 -3.81 16.72 -24.06
C GLU A 327 -2.31 16.96 -24.24
N LEU A 328 -1.46 16.13 -23.65
CA LEU A 328 -0.01 16.24 -23.81
C LEU A 328 0.39 16.21 -25.29
N MET A 329 -0.12 15.22 -26.03
CA MET A 329 0.15 15.09 -27.47
C MET A 329 -0.44 16.27 -28.25
N ALA A 330 -1.61 16.79 -27.87
CA ALA A 330 -2.21 17.96 -28.51
C ALA A 330 -1.38 19.24 -28.29
N ARG A 331 -0.78 19.43 -27.10
CA ARG A 331 0.12 20.56 -26.80
C ARG A 331 1.44 20.46 -27.57
N VAL A 332 2.04 19.28 -27.64
CA VAL A 332 3.22 19.06 -28.50
C VAL A 332 2.87 19.34 -29.96
N ALA A 333 1.71 18.89 -30.42
CA ALA A 333 1.23 19.15 -31.77
C ALA A 333 1.01 20.65 -32.04
N ARG A 334 0.49 21.41 -31.08
CA ARG A 334 0.37 22.87 -31.18
C ARG A 334 1.75 23.52 -31.38
N ALA A 335 2.71 23.19 -30.53
CA ALA A 335 4.07 23.74 -30.60
C ALA A 335 4.75 23.39 -31.94
N ALA A 336 4.67 22.12 -32.36
CA ALA A 336 5.25 21.66 -33.61
C ALA A 336 4.62 22.32 -34.83
N ARG A 337 3.29 22.41 -34.89
CA ARG A 337 2.58 23.08 -35.99
C ARG A 337 2.90 24.57 -36.06
N ALA A 338 3.03 25.26 -34.92
CA ALA A 338 3.44 26.66 -34.89
C ALA A 338 4.85 26.86 -35.47
N ARG A 339 5.80 25.96 -35.13
CA ARG A 339 7.15 25.98 -35.69
C ARG A 339 7.18 25.71 -37.19
N TRP A 340 6.50 24.67 -37.67
CA TRP A 340 6.42 24.37 -39.10
C TRP A 340 5.66 25.43 -39.91
N ALA A 341 4.70 26.13 -39.31
CA ALA A 341 4.05 27.26 -39.98
C ALA A 341 5.00 28.45 -40.16
N ALA A 342 5.90 28.69 -39.20
CA ALA A 342 6.90 29.74 -39.29
C ALA A 342 8.06 29.39 -40.25
N GLU A 343 8.50 28.13 -40.23
CA GLU A 343 9.59 27.62 -41.06
C GLU A 343 9.23 26.24 -41.63
N PRO A 344 8.48 26.18 -42.75
CA PRO A 344 8.01 24.93 -43.32
C PRO A 344 9.14 24.14 -44.00
N PRO A 345 9.33 22.85 -43.63
CA PRO A 345 10.21 21.95 -44.37
C PRO A 345 9.75 21.77 -45.82
N ALA A 346 10.70 21.57 -46.74
CA ALA A 346 10.39 21.38 -48.16
C ALA A 346 9.53 20.13 -48.44
N ASP A 347 9.59 19.13 -47.56
CA ASP A 347 8.92 17.83 -47.62
C ASP A 347 7.70 17.72 -46.68
N LEU A 348 7.23 18.82 -46.08
CA LEU A 348 6.10 18.78 -45.17
C LEU A 348 4.81 18.37 -45.90
N PRO A 349 4.13 17.29 -45.49
CA PRO A 349 2.88 16.85 -46.13
C PRO A 349 1.77 17.89 -45.97
N ALA A 350 0.82 17.93 -46.92
CA ALA A 350 -0.37 18.79 -46.79
C ALA A 350 -1.29 18.37 -45.63
N SER A 351 -1.34 17.06 -45.35
CA SER A 351 -2.06 16.47 -44.22
C SER A 351 -1.17 15.46 -43.51
N PHE A 352 -1.05 15.57 -42.20
CA PHE A 352 -0.23 14.67 -41.38
C PHE A 352 -0.71 14.67 -39.93
N ARG A 353 -0.48 13.52 -39.27
CA ARG A 353 -0.55 13.38 -37.81
C ARG A 353 0.84 13.55 -37.20
N ILE A 354 0.90 13.84 -35.92
CA ILE A 354 2.15 14.09 -35.21
C ILE A 354 2.42 12.95 -34.24
N VAL A 355 3.61 12.36 -34.36
CA VAL A 355 4.10 11.35 -33.43
C VAL A 355 5.31 11.90 -32.69
N VAL A 356 5.36 11.67 -31.39
CA VAL A 356 6.45 12.11 -30.52
C VAL A 356 7.37 10.93 -30.24
N ALA A 357 8.67 11.17 -30.30
CA ALA A 357 9.70 10.23 -29.87
C ALA A 357 10.81 10.99 -29.14
N ASP A 358 11.65 10.25 -28.42
CA ASP A 358 12.83 10.84 -27.80
C ASP A 358 13.94 11.05 -28.84
N PRO A 359 14.72 12.14 -28.74
CA PRO A 359 15.88 12.31 -29.60
C PRO A 359 16.93 11.24 -29.27
N PRO A 360 17.45 10.49 -30.27
CA PRO A 360 18.39 9.39 -30.05
C PRO A 360 19.72 9.82 -29.41
N ASP A 361 20.09 11.11 -29.54
CA ASP A 361 21.35 11.68 -29.06
C ASP A 361 21.16 12.63 -27.86
N ALA A 362 19.99 12.61 -27.20
CA ALA A 362 19.74 13.46 -26.04
C ALA A 362 20.64 13.04 -24.86
N ALA A 363 21.54 13.93 -24.44
CA ALA A 363 22.42 13.72 -23.29
C ALA A 363 21.73 13.98 -21.93
N GLY A 364 20.46 14.39 -21.93
CA GLY A 364 19.67 14.77 -20.76
C GLY A 364 18.28 14.12 -20.74
N PRO A 365 17.42 14.50 -19.78
CA PRO A 365 16.11 13.87 -19.62
C PRO A 365 15.21 14.09 -20.85
N GLY A 366 14.49 13.04 -21.23
CA GLY A 366 13.47 13.06 -22.28
C GLY A 366 12.08 13.41 -21.73
N LEU A 367 11.10 13.56 -22.63
CA LEU A 367 9.71 13.80 -22.23
C LEU A 367 9.14 12.69 -21.32
N PRO A 368 9.43 11.39 -21.54
CA PRO A 368 9.00 10.33 -20.64
C PRO A 368 9.55 10.48 -19.22
N ASP A 369 10.78 10.96 -19.05
CA ASP A 369 11.39 11.18 -17.73
C ASP A 369 10.67 12.27 -16.96
N LEU A 370 10.35 13.39 -17.62
CA LEU A 370 9.55 14.46 -17.03
C LEU A 370 8.14 13.98 -16.65
N VAL A 371 7.49 13.20 -17.51
CA VAL A 371 6.17 12.61 -17.24
C VAL A 371 6.22 11.62 -16.08
N ALA A 372 7.27 10.80 -15.98
CA ALA A 372 7.48 9.86 -14.89
C ALA A 372 7.71 10.59 -13.55
N ALA A 373 8.57 11.63 -13.54
CA ALA A 373 8.81 12.48 -12.38
C ALA A 373 7.52 13.18 -11.92
N ALA A 374 6.73 13.72 -12.87
CA ALA A 374 5.44 14.33 -12.58
C ALA A 374 4.43 13.32 -12.03
N GLY A 375 4.43 12.08 -12.55
CA GLY A 375 3.61 10.99 -12.03
C GLY A 375 3.94 10.63 -10.58
N ALA A 376 5.24 10.53 -10.24
CA ALA A 376 5.69 10.25 -8.88
C ALA A 376 5.34 11.40 -7.92
N ALA A 377 5.58 12.66 -8.32
CA ALA A 377 5.21 13.83 -7.54
C ALA A 377 3.68 13.92 -7.33
N ARG A 378 2.88 13.58 -8.35
CA ARG A 378 1.41 13.50 -8.22
C ARG A 378 0.97 12.41 -7.26
N ALA A 379 1.60 11.24 -7.29
CA ALA A 379 1.32 10.13 -6.37
C ALA A 379 1.60 10.54 -4.91
N LEU A 380 2.75 11.19 -4.67
CA LEU A 380 3.09 11.78 -3.37
C LEU A 380 2.03 12.77 -2.90
N LEU A 381 1.67 13.75 -3.73
CA LEU A 381 0.66 14.75 -3.37
C LEU A 381 -0.70 14.14 -3.07
N SER A 382 -1.08 13.08 -3.78
CA SER A 382 -2.35 12.39 -3.55
C SER A 382 -2.40 11.73 -2.17
N ALA A 383 -1.27 11.23 -1.67
CA ALA A 383 -1.14 10.63 -0.35
C ALA A 383 -1.02 11.66 0.79
N CYS A 384 -0.56 12.87 0.49
CA CYS A 384 -0.36 13.94 1.46
C CYS A 384 -1.64 14.72 1.79
N ARG A 385 -1.62 15.39 2.96
CA ARG A 385 -2.55 16.48 3.28
C ARG A 385 -1.80 17.79 3.54
N PRO A 386 -2.43 18.96 3.33
CA PRO A 386 -1.85 20.24 3.74
C PRO A 386 -1.50 20.26 5.23
N LEU A 387 -0.36 20.84 5.55
CA LEU A 387 0.09 21.07 6.91
C LEU A 387 -0.77 22.13 7.59
N THR A 388 -1.04 21.91 8.87
CA THR A 388 -1.76 22.84 9.74
C THR A 388 -0.87 23.24 10.92
N GLY A 389 -1.16 24.38 11.55
CA GLY A 389 -0.39 24.81 12.72
C GLY A 389 -0.45 23.82 13.91
N ALA A 390 -1.49 22.99 13.99
CA ALA A 390 -1.61 21.94 15.01
C ALA A 390 -0.59 20.81 14.80
N ASP A 391 -0.11 20.59 13.58
CA ASP A 391 0.85 19.51 13.28
C ASP A 391 2.24 19.76 13.85
N LEU A 392 2.59 21.04 13.98
CA LEU A 392 3.83 21.52 14.58
C LEU A 392 3.70 21.82 16.08
N ALA A 393 2.48 21.76 16.64
CA ALA A 393 2.24 22.00 18.06
C ALA A 393 2.51 20.73 18.89
N ALA A 394 3.01 20.93 20.11
CA ALA A 394 3.13 19.84 21.07
C ALA A 394 1.76 19.30 21.50
N PRO A 395 1.65 18.00 21.83
CA PRO A 395 0.42 17.44 22.39
C PRO A 395 -0.05 18.23 23.61
N GLY A 396 -1.33 18.62 23.62
CA GLY A 396 -1.93 19.41 24.70
C GLY A 396 -1.60 20.91 24.67
N ALA A 397 -0.73 21.39 23.76
CA ALA A 397 -0.54 22.81 23.55
C ALA A 397 -1.75 23.42 22.82
N ALA A 398 -2.09 24.68 23.14
CA ALA A 398 -3.10 25.40 22.40
C ALA A 398 -2.68 25.50 20.93
N ALA A 399 -3.55 25.04 20.02
CA ALA A 399 -3.30 25.16 18.60
C ALA A 399 -3.13 26.65 18.26
N PRO A 400 -2.12 27.02 17.44
CA PRO A 400 -2.01 28.38 16.95
C PRO A 400 -3.29 28.76 16.17
N PRO A 401 -3.72 30.03 16.21
CA PRO A 401 -4.97 30.46 15.58
C PRO A 401 -4.99 30.13 14.08
N ALA A 402 -6.09 29.53 13.62
CA ALA A 402 -6.29 29.10 12.23
C ALA A 402 -6.20 30.27 11.22
N ASP A 403 -6.45 31.50 11.67
CA ASP A 403 -6.63 32.69 10.84
C ASP A 403 -5.36 33.22 10.17
N ALA A 404 -4.16 32.78 10.57
CA ALA A 404 -2.92 33.43 10.12
C ALA A 404 -2.68 33.35 8.60
N GLY A 405 -3.18 32.31 7.92
CA GLY A 405 -3.03 32.09 6.48
C GLY A 405 -4.32 32.19 5.67
N LEU A 406 -5.49 32.28 6.34
CA LEU A 406 -6.80 32.24 5.68
C LEU A 406 -7.06 33.41 4.71
N PRO A 407 -6.73 34.68 5.04
CA PRO A 407 -6.97 35.80 4.12
C PRO A 407 -6.26 35.62 2.77
N LEU A 408 -4.99 35.19 2.79
CA LEU A 408 -4.22 34.95 1.58
C LEU A 408 -4.83 33.84 0.72
N VAL A 409 -5.33 32.77 1.36
CA VAL A 409 -6.01 31.67 0.70
C VAL A 409 -7.30 32.14 0.02
N LEU A 410 -8.10 32.97 0.70
CA LEU A 410 -9.34 33.52 0.14
C LEU A 410 -9.06 34.49 -1.01
N ASP A 411 -8.03 35.33 -0.93
CA ASP A 411 -7.62 36.23 -2.01
C ASP A 411 -7.20 35.46 -3.27
N ARG A 412 -6.44 34.37 -3.09
CA ARG A 412 -6.03 33.47 -4.18
C ARG A 412 -7.23 32.77 -4.81
N LEU A 413 -8.15 32.26 -3.99
CA LEU A 413 -9.38 31.64 -4.48
C LEU A 413 -10.21 32.64 -5.29
N ALA A 414 -10.42 33.87 -4.78
CA ALA A 414 -11.18 34.90 -5.47
C ALA A 414 -10.50 35.36 -6.78
N ALA A 415 -9.16 35.33 -6.85
CA ALA A 415 -8.43 35.57 -8.09
C ALA A 415 -8.65 34.45 -9.11
N ALA A 416 -8.60 33.19 -8.66
CA ALA A 416 -8.84 32.02 -9.49
C ALA A 416 -10.29 31.97 -10.02
N GLU A 417 -11.27 32.29 -9.18
CA GLU A 417 -12.69 32.35 -9.60
C GLU A 417 -12.92 33.42 -10.67
N ARG A 418 -12.28 34.60 -10.54
CA ARG A 418 -12.34 35.65 -11.56
C ARG A 418 -11.70 35.21 -12.87
N ASP A 419 -10.51 34.62 -12.80
CA ASP A 419 -9.78 34.11 -13.95
C ASP A 419 -10.57 33.03 -14.71
N VAL A 420 -11.22 32.11 -13.99
CA VAL A 420 -12.11 31.10 -14.57
C VAL A 420 -13.38 31.73 -15.16
N ALA A 421 -13.96 32.73 -14.50
CA ALA A 421 -15.13 33.45 -15.01
C ALA A 421 -14.83 34.21 -16.32
N ASP A 422 -13.65 34.82 -16.43
CA ASP A 422 -13.19 35.51 -17.64
C ASP A 422 -13.07 34.52 -18.81
N VAL A 423 -12.45 33.34 -18.58
CA VAL A 423 -12.36 32.27 -19.59
C VAL A 423 -13.74 31.76 -20.00
N LEU A 424 -14.64 31.57 -19.03
CA LEU A 424 -16.01 31.16 -19.32
C LEU A 424 -16.75 32.19 -20.19
N GLY A 425 -16.49 33.48 -19.99
CA GLY A 425 -16.99 34.55 -20.86
C GLY A 425 -16.53 34.36 -22.30
N VAL A 426 -15.23 34.15 -22.52
CA VAL A 426 -14.66 33.93 -23.87
C VAL A 426 -15.20 32.67 -24.55
N LEU A 427 -15.44 31.60 -23.78
CA LEU A 427 -16.04 30.36 -24.30
C LEU A 427 -17.50 30.51 -24.70
N ARG A 428 -18.29 31.33 -23.98
CA ARG A 428 -19.70 31.57 -24.33
C ARG A 428 -19.84 32.27 -25.69
N ASP A 429 -18.85 33.05 -26.06
CA ASP A 429 -18.76 33.72 -27.36
C ASP A 429 -18.05 32.86 -28.42
N ALA A 430 -17.88 31.54 -28.21
CA ALA A 430 -17.14 30.67 -29.14
C ALA A 430 -17.65 30.68 -30.59
N SER A 431 -18.93 31.00 -30.82
CA SER A 431 -19.48 31.18 -32.18
C SER A 431 -18.93 32.39 -32.94
N THR A 432 -18.27 33.33 -32.26
CA THR A 432 -17.70 34.53 -32.88
C THR A 432 -16.21 34.40 -33.18
N TRP A 433 -15.59 33.26 -32.87
CA TRP A 433 -14.17 33.04 -33.14
C TRP A 433 -13.89 33.04 -34.64
N GLN A 434 -12.91 33.84 -35.06
CA GLN A 434 -12.51 33.96 -36.47
C GLN A 434 -11.13 33.37 -36.78
N GLU A 435 -10.32 33.13 -35.73
CA GLU A 435 -8.94 32.66 -35.86
C GLU A 435 -8.73 31.39 -35.04
N ALA A 436 -8.24 30.33 -35.71
CA ALA A 436 -8.01 29.04 -35.05
C ALA A 436 -6.94 29.14 -33.95
N GLY A 437 -5.92 29.98 -34.12
CA GLY A 437 -4.86 30.20 -33.12
C GLY A 437 -5.41 30.67 -31.77
N SER A 438 -6.27 31.68 -31.81
CA SER A 438 -6.95 32.25 -30.63
C SER A 438 -7.90 31.23 -29.99
N ALA A 439 -8.66 30.48 -30.80
CA ALA A 439 -9.51 29.39 -30.31
C ALA A 439 -8.69 28.28 -29.61
N PHE A 440 -7.56 27.86 -30.18
CA PHE A 440 -6.68 26.88 -29.54
C PHE A 440 -6.16 27.40 -28.20
N ALA A 441 -5.80 28.68 -28.09
CA ALA A 441 -5.28 29.25 -26.84
C ALA A 441 -6.31 29.12 -25.71
N VAL A 442 -7.55 29.55 -25.97
CA VAL A 442 -8.65 29.45 -24.99
C VAL A 442 -8.97 28.00 -24.64
N LEU A 443 -9.00 27.10 -25.63
CA LEU A 443 -9.28 25.69 -25.40
C LEU A 443 -8.21 25.00 -24.55
N PHE A 444 -6.92 25.29 -24.77
CA PHE A 444 -5.86 24.77 -23.90
C PHE A 444 -5.86 25.40 -22.51
N ASP A 445 -6.25 26.67 -22.36
CA ASP A 445 -6.45 27.27 -21.03
C ASP A 445 -7.51 26.51 -20.23
N VAL A 446 -8.59 26.09 -20.90
CA VAL A 446 -9.69 25.35 -20.28
C VAL A 446 -9.31 23.89 -20.03
N ALA A 447 -8.54 23.28 -20.92
CA ALA A 447 -7.95 21.97 -20.71
C ALA A 447 -7.03 21.96 -19.48
N SER A 448 -6.27 23.05 -19.24
CA SER A 448 -5.45 23.23 -18.02
C SER A 448 -6.27 23.20 -16.73
N LEU A 449 -7.57 23.53 -16.78
CA LEU A 449 -8.50 23.41 -15.65
C LEU A 449 -9.02 21.97 -15.45
N GLY A 450 -8.57 20.99 -16.25
CA GLY A 450 -9.02 19.61 -16.18
C GLY A 450 -10.38 19.38 -16.87
N ILE A 451 -10.66 20.10 -17.94
CA ILE A 451 -11.80 19.86 -18.84
C ILE A 451 -11.27 19.18 -20.10
N ALA A 452 -11.22 17.85 -20.10
CA ALA A 452 -10.63 17.07 -21.19
C ALA A 452 -11.33 17.29 -22.55
N GLU A 453 -12.61 17.64 -22.57
CA GLU A 453 -13.38 17.95 -23.78
C GLU A 453 -12.90 19.21 -24.48
N ALA A 454 -12.19 20.09 -23.78
CA ALA A 454 -11.61 21.27 -24.40
C ALA A 454 -10.36 20.93 -25.23
N THR A 455 -9.78 19.74 -25.08
CA THR A 455 -8.56 19.33 -25.79
C THR A 455 -8.83 19.19 -27.30
N PRO A 456 -8.22 20.05 -28.15
CA PRO A 456 -8.37 19.95 -29.59
C PRO A 456 -7.62 18.72 -30.13
N PRO A 457 -8.13 18.00 -31.16
CA PRO A 457 -7.48 16.79 -31.72
C PRO A 457 -6.29 17.13 -32.64
N LEU A 458 -5.42 18.06 -32.20
CA LEU A 458 -4.32 18.63 -32.99
C LEU A 458 -3.22 17.63 -33.36
N ALA A 459 -3.07 16.57 -32.57
CA ALA A 459 -2.14 15.49 -32.85
C ALA A 459 -2.51 14.74 -34.13
N ASP A 460 -3.80 14.53 -34.39
CA ASP A 460 -4.26 13.79 -35.56
C ASP A 460 -4.43 14.69 -36.78
N ARG A 461 -5.07 15.86 -36.60
CA ARG A 461 -5.36 16.81 -37.68
C ARG A 461 -5.61 18.22 -37.16
N VAL A 462 -5.64 19.19 -38.07
CA VAL A 462 -6.10 20.55 -37.75
C VAL A 462 -7.64 20.57 -37.82
N PRO A 463 -8.36 20.86 -36.72
CA PRO A 463 -9.81 20.99 -36.74
C PRO A 463 -10.28 22.29 -37.42
N SER A 464 -11.52 22.29 -37.91
CA SER A 464 -12.16 23.49 -38.47
C SER A 464 -12.59 24.47 -37.37
N LEU A 465 -12.83 25.73 -37.72
CA LEU A 465 -13.35 26.73 -36.77
C LEU A 465 -14.70 26.31 -36.17
N ASP A 466 -15.57 25.68 -36.95
CA ASP A 466 -16.87 25.19 -36.47
C ASP A 466 -16.73 24.08 -35.44
N GLU A 467 -15.75 23.16 -35.64
CA GLU A 467 -15.41 22.12 -34.68
C GLU A 467 -14.85 22.72 -33.39
N LEU A 468 -13.95 23.70 -33.50
CA LEU A 468 -13.40 24.42 -32.35
C LEU A 468 -14.49 25.16 -31.56
N ALA A 469 -15.41 25.82 -32.25
CA ALA A 469 -16.54 26.50 -31.63
C ALA A 469 -17.49 25.52 -30.93
N ALA A 470 -17.67 24.31 -31.48
CA ALA A 470 -18.45 23.25 -30.83
C ALA A 470 -17.77 22.74 -29.55
N LEU A 471 -16.45 22.50 -29.58
CA LEU A 471 -15.68 22.16 -28.39
C LEU A 471 -15.76 23.29 -27.34
N GLY A 472 -15.65 24.55 -27.77
CA GLY A 472 -15.76 25.71 -26.90
C GLY A 472 -17.09 25.79 -26.15
N ARG A 473 -18.22 25.57 -26.85
CA ARG A 473 -19.56 25.51 -26.22
C ARG A 473 -19.68 24.36 -25.23
N SER A 474 -19.24 23.16 -25.61
CA SER A 474 -19.26 22.00 -24.71
C SER A 474 -18.40 22.22 -23.46
N ALA A 475 -17.24 22.86 -23.61
CA ALA A 475 -16.37 23.21 -22.50
C ALA A 475 -16.99 24.30 -21.61
N ALA A 476 -17.73 25.25 -22.19
CA ALA A 476 -18.45 26.30 -21.44
C ALA A 476 -19.49 25.69 -20.49
N ASP A 477 -20.29 24.73 -20.96
CA ASP A 477 -21.33 24.08 -20.14
C ASP A 477 -20.71 23.35 -18.95
N ARG A 478 -19.60 22.64 -19.18
CA ARG A 478 -18.84 21.92 -18.14
C ARG A 478 -18.19 22.88 -17.14
N LEU A 479 -17.59 23.97 -17.62
CA LEU A 479 -16.93 24.95 -16.77
C LEU A 479 -17.93 25.75 -15.94
N ALA A 480 -19.09 26.11 -16.51
CA ALA A 480 -20.16 26.81 -15.80
C ALA A 480 -20.67 26.02 -14.58
N ALA A 481 -20.73 24.69 -14.67
CA ALA A 481 -21.12 23.83 -13.55
C ALA A 481 -20.14 23.91 -12.36
N ARG A 482 -18.85 24.20 -12.59
CA ARG A 482 -17.81 24.28 -11.55
C ARG A 482 -17.77 25.63 -10.81
N VAL A 483 -18.24 26.69 -11.44
CA VAL A 483 -18.19 28.08 -10.91
C VAL A 483 -19.40 28.39 -10.00
N ALA A 484 -20.34 27.47 -9.79
CA ALA A 484 -21.53 27.70 -8.96
C ALA A 484 -21.19 27.73 -7.45
N GLY A 485 -21.27 28.89 -6.79
CA GLY A 485 -21.02 29.02 -5.34
C GLY A 485 -21.05 30.47 -4.84
N GLY A 486 -21.49 30.68 -3.60
CA GLY A 486 -21.48 31.99 -2.94
C GLY A 486 -20.14 32.29 -2.24
N PRO A 487 -19.92 33.54 -1.79
CA PRO A 487 -18.70 33.91 -1.08
C PRO A 487 -18.56 33.13 0.23
N ILE A 488 -17.33 32.75 0.56
CA ILE A 488 -16.99 32.04 1.81
C ILE A 488 -16.90 33.08 2.94
N ASP A 489 -17.61 32.84 4.03
CA ASP A 489 -17.53 33.66 5.25
C ASP A 489 -16.25 33.30 6.04
N PRO A 490 -15.28 34.23 6.18
CA PRO A 490 -14.00 33.97 6.84
C PRO A 490 -14.13 33.72 8.34
N VAL A 491 -15.25 34.10 8.97
CA VAL A 491 -15.46 33.92 10.42
C VAL A 491 -15.78 32.46 10.77
N ARG A 492 -16.16 31.66 9.78
CA ARG A 492 -16.51 30.25 10.01
C ARG A 492 -15.28 29.39 10.31
N PRO A 493 -15.37 28.46 11.26
CA PRO A 493 -14.24 27.58 11.61
C PRO A 493 -13.84 26.62 10.47
N ASP A 494 -14.75 26.35 9.53
CA ASP A 494 -14.53 25.48 8.36
C ASP A 494 -14.16 26.25 7.08
N ALA A 495 -13.93 27.57 7.16
CA ALA A 495 -13.70 28.42 5.98
C ALA A 495 -12.50 27.97 5.12
N LEU A 496 -11.41 27.50 5.75
CA LEU A 496 -10.23 27.00 5.03
C LEU A 496 -10.54 25.71 4.27
N ASP A 497 -11.32 24.81 4.87
CA ASP A 497 -11.69 23.55 4.24
C ASP A 497 -12.71 23.78 3.11
N GLN A 498 -13.65 24.70 3.29
CA GLN A 498 -14.55 25.15 2.22
C GLN A 498 -13.75 25.74 1.05
N ALA A 499 -12.73 26.57 1.31
CA ALA A 499 -11.89 27.15 0.27
C ALA A 499 -11.12 26.07 -0.52
N ARG A 500 -10.63 25.03 0.16
CA ARG A 500 -9.99 23.86 -0.47
C ARG A 500 -10.97 23.06 -1.33
N ILE A 501 -12.17 22.78 -0.83
CA ILE A 501 -13.22 22.09 -1.58
C ILE A 501 -13.58 22.90 -2.83
N ARG A 502 -13.76 24.21 -2.68
CA ARG A 502 -14.09 25.12 -3.77
C ARG A 502 -13.02 25.14 -4.85
N LEU A 503 -11.76 25.21 -4.46
CA LEU A 503 -10.64 25.16 -5.41
C LEU A 503 -10.55 23.78 -6.10
N GLY A 504 -10.76 22.70 -5.35
CA GLY A 504 -10.82 21.35 -5.90
C GLY A 504 -11.94 21.17 -6.93
N ALA A 505 -13.07 21.88 -6.77
CA ALA A 505 -14.12 21.90 -7.77
C ALA A 505 -13.70 22.65 -9.06
N LEU A 506 -12.88 23.70 -8.95
CA LEU A 506 -12.41 24.50 -10.10
C LEU A 506 -11.33 23.77 -10.91
N TYR A 507 -10.24 23.32 -10.25
CA TYR A 507 -9.04 22.75 -10.89
C TYR A 507 -8.99 21.21 -10.83
N GLY A 508 -9.94 20.57 -10.17
CA GLY A 508 -9.95 19.13 -9.90
C GLY A 508 -9.31 18.75 -8.55
N PRO A 509 -9.50 17.49 -8.09
CA PRO A 509 -9.15 17.06 -6.73
C PRO A 509 -7.64 16.94 -6.44
N GLY A 510 -6.78 17.14 -7.45
CA GLY A 510 -5.34 16.94 -7.32
C GLY A 510 -4.56 18.10 -6.69
N LEU A 511 -5.12 19.32 -6.71
CA LEU A 511 -4.42 20.52 -6.23
C LEU A 511 -4.59 20.69 -4.72
N LYS A 512 -3.49 20.64 -3.97
CA LYS A 512 -3.48 20.83 -2.51
C LYS A 512 -3.21 22.29 -2.18
N LEU A 513 -4.23 23.06 -1.79
CA LEU A 513 -4.04 24.44 -1.37
C LEU A 513 -3.38 24.54 0.00
N LEU A 514 -2.15 25.05 0.01
CA LEU A 514 -1.33 25.28 1.18
C LEU A 514 -1.70 26.59 1.87
N ALA A 515 -1.71 26.57 3.20
CA ALA A 515 -1.88 27.75 4.03
C ALA A 515 -0.58 28.03 4.78
N ARG A 516 -0.23 29.31 4.91
CA ARG A 516 0.92 29.73 5.73
C ARG A 516 0.54 29.61 7.21
N CYS A 517 1.22 28.76 7.96
CA CYS A 517 1.02 28.58 9.39
C CYS A 517 2.24 29.08 10.19
N PRO A 518 2.06 29.58 11.42
CA PRO A 518 3.17 29.96 12.27
C PRO A 518 3.98 28.74 12.70
N VAL A 519 5.30 28.89 12.75
CA VAL A 519 6.21 27.90 13.35
C VAL A 519 6.20 28.08 14.87
N PRO A 520 6.28 27.00 15.68
CA PRO A 520 6.40 27.12 17.13
C PRO A 520 7.55 28.05 17.53
N ALA A 521 7.29 28.95 18.48
CA ALA A 521 8.31 29.89 19.00
C ALA A 521 9.34 29.23 19.94
N ASP A 522 9.26 27.92 20.13
CA ASP A 522 10.14 27.15 20.98
C ASP A 522 11.58 27.16 20.42
N PRO A 523 12.57 27.74 21.14
CA PRO A 523 13.94 27.86 20.67
C PRO A 523 14.59 26.51 20.33
N LEU A 524 14.19 25.43 21.02
CA LEU A 524 14.73 24.10 20.79
C LEU A 524 14.22 23.50 19.49
N VAL A 525 12.93 23.68 19.19
CA VAL A 525 12.32 23.26 17.91
C VAL A 525 12.96 24.04 16.76
N LEU A 526 13.13 25.36 16.92
CA LEU A 526 13.78 26.21 15.91
C LEU A 526 15.23 25.81 15.65
N ARG A 527 15.96 25.41 16.71
CA ARG A 527 17.34 24.90 16.60
C ARG A 527 17.38 23.55 15.88
N ASP A 528 16.57 22.58 16.29
CA ASP A 528 16.55 21.22 15.74
C ASP A 528 16.14 21.21 14.25
N LEU A 529 15.25 22.14 13.85
CA LEU A 529 14.82 22.33 12.46
C LEU A 529 15.70 23.29 11.65
N GLY A 530 16.72 23.87 12.27
CA GLY A 530 17.65 24.82 11.65
C GLY A 530 18.92 24.17 11.08
N ASP A 531 19.90 25.01 10.77
CA ASP A 531 21.24 24.59 10.30
C ASP A 531 22.20 24.21 11.43
N GLN A 532 21.83 24.47 12.68
CA GLN A 532 22.65 24.08 13.81
C GLN A 532 22.69 22.55 13.96
N PRO A 533 23.77 21.98 14.54
CA PRO A 533 23.80 20.56 14.85
C PRO A 533 22.58 20.18 15.71
N PRO A 534 21.81 19.16 15.29
CA PRO A 534 20.63 18.75 16.04
C PRO A 534 21.05 18.26 17.42
N ARG A 535 20.26 18.58 18.45
CA ARG A 535 20.53 18.08 19.81
C ARG A 535 20.17 16.59 19.95
N ILE A 536 19.33 16.10 19.04
CA ILE A 536 18.88 14.73 19.00
C ILE A 536 20.01 13.86 18.43
N ALA A 537 20.70 13.14 19.30
CA ALA A 537 21.71 12.16 18.91
C ALA A 537 21.10 11.06 18.04
N GLY A 538 21.85 10.65 17.02
CA GLY A 538 21.43 9.61 16.07
C GLY A 538 20.55 10.10 14.92
N ALA A 539 19.93 11.28 15.00
CA ALA A 539 19.08 11.86 13.95
C ALA A 539 19.89 12.48 12.78
N THR A 540 20.90 11.78 12.26
CA THR A 540 21.66 12.22 11.09
C THR A 540 20.81 12.11 9.82
N PRO A 541 21.04 12.93 8.76
CA PRO A 541 20.28 12.81 7.51
C PRO A 541 20.26 11.39 6.91
N ALA A 542 21.38 10.66 7.05
CA ALA A 542 21.47 9.27 6.61
C ALA A 542 20.60 8.33 7.45
N ALA A 543 20.61 8.47 8.79
CA ALA A 543 19.76 7.69 9.67
C ALA A 543 18.26 7.98 9.46
N LEU A 544 17.91 9.25 9.26
CA LEU A 544 16.55 9.66 8.92
C LEU A 544 16.09 9.03 7.59
N ARG A 545 16.96 9.02 6.56
CA ARG A 545 16.64 8.39 5.27
C ARG A 545 16.50 6.87 5.40
N ALA A 546 17.39 6.20 6.14
CA ALA A 546 17.31 4.77 6.40
C ALA A 546 15.99 4.40 7.11
N TRP A 547 15.64 5.16 8.15
CA TRP A 547 14.38 4.98 8.87
C TRP A 547 13.14 5.17 7.97
N LEU A 548 13.15 6.16 7.07
CA LEU A 548 12.06 6.31 6.09
C LEU A 548 11.98 5.09 5.16
N HIS A 549 13.14 4.56 4.73
CA HIS A 549 13.20 3.37 3.88
C HIS A 549 12.65 2.12 4.60
N ASP A 550 12.96 1.95 5.89
CA ASP A 550 12.43 0.84 6.71
C ASP A 550 10.89 0.89 6.84
N HIS A 551 10.30 2.09 6.83
CA HIS A 551 8.85 2.26 6.93
C HIS A 551 8.11 2.21 5.59
N ALA A 552 8.79 2.47 4.48
CA ALA A 552 8.19 2.54 3.15
C ALA A 552 7.38 1.29 2.74
N PRO A 553 7.80 0.04 3.02
CA PRO A 553 7.05 -1.16 2.63
C PRO A 553 5.64 -1.25 3.23
N VAL A 554 5.41 -0.62 4.39
CA VAL A 554 4.13 -0.64 5.10
C VAL A 554 3.42 0.72 5.12
N ARG A 555 4.09 1.79 4.66
CA ARG A 555 3.57 3.16 4.60
C ARG A 555 3.68 3.72 3.19
N LEU A 556 2.60 3.57 2.41
CA LEU A 556 2.56 3.97 0.99
C LEU A 556 2.87 5.47 0.77
N ALA A 557 2.48 6.35 1.69
CA ALA A 557 2.79 7.77 1.59
C ALA A 557 4.29 8.06 1.77
N VAL A 558 4.97 7.31 2.66
CA VAL A 558 6.42 7.39 2.85
C VAL A 558 7.15 6.80 1.63
N ALA A 559 6.66 5.69 1.07
CA ALA A 559 7.18 5.15 -0.18
C ALA A 559 7.10 6.17 -1.32
N ALA A 560 5.93 6.80 -1.52
CA ALA A 560 5.74 7.83 -2.53
C ALA A 560 6.66 9.05 -2.33
N LEU A 561 6.98 9.40 -1.08
CA LEU A 561 7.94 10.48 -0.76
C LEU A 561 9.35 10.11 -1.23
N LEU A 562 9.79 8.89 -0.92
CA LEU A 562 11.11 8.40 -1.33
C LEU A 562 11.19 8.27 -2.85
N ASP A 563 10.19 7.65 -3.50
CA ASP A 563 10.16 7.47 -4.96
C ASP A 563 10.28 8.82 -5.70
N ALA A 564 9.52 9.84 -5.26
CA ALA A 564 9.58 11.17 -5.88
C ALA A 564 10.95 11.84 -5.73
N HIS A 565 11.62 11.69 -4.58
CA HIS A 565 12.94 12.27 -4.35
C HIS A 565 14.06 11.47 -5.00
N ASP A 566 13.97 10.15 -5.02
CA ASP A 566 14.96 9.28 -5.67
C ASP A 566 14.95 9.51 -7.19
N ILE A 567 13.77 9.64 -7.80
CA ILE A 567 13.63 10.03 -9.22
C ILE A 567 14.21 11.43 -9.45
N ALA A 568 13.90 12.41 -8.59
CA ALA A 568 14.44 13.76 -8.72
C ALA A 568 15.97 13.78 -8.59
N GLU A 569 16.55 13.09 -7.62
CA GLU A 569 18.00 12.95 -7.45
C GLU A 569 18.67 12.32 -8.68
N MET A 570 18.07 11.26 -9.21
CA MET A 570 18.57 10.55 -10.40
C MET A 570 18.54 11.45 -11.65
N LEU A 571 17.43 12.15 -11.90
CA LEU A 571 17.24 12.96 -13.11
C LEU A 571 17.93 14.32 -13.06
N LEU A 572 18.01 14.94 -11.88
CA LEU A 572 18.50 16.31 -11.72
C LEU A 572 19.94 16.38 -11.23
N ALA A 573 20.56 15.25 -10.86
CA ALA A 573 21.83 15.19 -10.16
C ALA A 573 21.89 16.13 -8.93
N THR A 574 20.75 16.30 -8.25
CA THR A 574 20.63 17.17 -7.08
C THR A 574 21.18 16.54 -5.81
N THR A 575 21.54 17.36 -4.82
CA THR A 575 21.88 16.86 -3.49
C THR A 575 20.66 16.25 -2.79
N ALA A 576 20.92 15.25 -1.94
CA ALA A 576 19.90 14.59 -1.15
C ALA A 576 19.02 15.58 -0.36
N PRO A 577 17.74 15.24 -0.10
CA PRO A 577 16.84 16.13 0.60
C PRO A 577 17.36 16.44 1.99
N SER A 578 17.14 17.68 2.41
CA SER A 578 17.57 18.13 3.71
C SER A 578 16.61 17.60 4.78
N LEU A 579 16.96 16.47 5.37
CA LEU A 579 16.20 15.85 6.45
C LEU A 579 16.66 16.39 7.82
N ARG A 580 15.67 16.68 8.66
CA ARG A 580 15.81 17.07 10.08
C ARG A 580 14.77 16.34 10.92
N ALA A 581 15.00 16.26 12.22
CA ALA A 581 14.02 15.73 13.15
C ALA A 581 13.97 16.58 14.42
N THR A 582 12.79 16.64 15.03
CA THR A 582 12.58 17.23 16.35
C THR A 582 11.57 16.42 17.15
N HIS A 583 11.49 16.68 18.45
CA HIS A 583 10.55 16.06 19.36
C HIS A 583 9.58 17.10 19.90
N LEU A 584 8.29 16.77 19.98
CA LEU A 584 7.28 17.62 20.58
C LEU A 584 6.59 16.87 21.74
N PRO A 585 6.58 17.41 22.97
CA PRO A 585 7.23 18.66 23.40
C PRO A 585 8.76 18.56 23.35
N SER A 586 9.44 19.67 23.07
CA SER A 586 10.91 19.72 22.95
C SER A 586 11.63 19.49 24.30
N ALA A 587 10.96 19.88 25.38
CA ALA A 587 11.40 19.79 26.75
C ALA A 587 10.78 18.56 27.44
N VAL A 588 11.08 17.34 26.99
CA VAL A 588 10.82 16.18 27.83
C VAL A 588 11.91 16.04 28.87
N THR A 589 11.61 16.42 30.11
CA THR A 589 12.53 16.34 31.23
C THR A 589 12.63 14.90 31.75
N SER A 590 13.67 14.16 31.35
CA SER A 590 14.36 13.31 32.32
C SER A 590 15.29 14.24 33.10
N ALA A 591 15.19 14.25 34.43
CA ALA A 591 15.81 15.26 35.28
C ALA A 591 17.34 15.38 35.06
N GLY A 592 17.81 16.60 34.84
CA GLY A 592 19.21 16.99 35.04
C GLY A 592 20.07 17.04 33.78
N ASP A 593 20.38 18.28 33.39
CA ASP A 593 21.43 18.68 32.44
C ASP A 593 21.05 18.77 30.95
N ASP A 594 21.21 19.99 30.39
CA ASP A 594 21.04 20.32 28.97
C ASP A 594 22.24 19.86 28.12
N SER A 595 23.16 19.11 28.76
CA SER A 595 24.44 18.65 28.23
C SER A 595 24.41 17.23 27.66
N ASP A 596 23.39 16.42 27.99
CA ASP A 596 23.32 15.03 27.54
C ASP A 596 22.48 14.89 26.25
N PRO A 597 23.07 14.48 25.12
CA PRO A 597 22.37 14.42 23.85
C PRO A 597 21.31 13.31 23.87
N ARG A 598 20.05 13.68 23.59
CA ARG A 598 18.93 12.73 23.66
C ARG A 598 18.94 11.77 22.49
N PRO A 599 18.70 10.46 22.69
CA PRO A 599 18.57 9.53 21.59
C PRO A 599 17.34 9.86 20.76
N TRP A 600 17.47 9.73 19.45
CA TRP A 600 16.36 9.91 18.54
C TRP A 600 15.31 8.81 18.74
N ALA A 601 14.05 9.22 18.90
CA ALA A 601 12.91 8.30 19.04
C ALA A 601 12.70 7.38 17.82
N GLY A 602 13.26 7.69 16.65
CA GLY A 602 13.25 6.79 15.49
C GLY A 602 14.14 5.56 15.66
N ASP A 603 15.09 5.58 16.60
CA ASP A 603 16.02 4.51 16.93
C ASP A 603 15.51 3.64 18.11
N THR A 604 16.28 2.64 18.54
CA THR A 604 15.94 1.66 19.60
C THR A 604 15.93 2.22 21.03
N GLY A 605 15.94 3.54 21.20
CA GLY A 605 15.81 4.16 22.51
C GLY A 605 14.40 3.98 23.10
N THR A 606 14.26 4.22 24.39
CA THR A 606 12.97 4.31 25.11
C THR A 606 12.53 5.77 25.20
N PRO A 607 11.86 6.32 24.16
CA PRO A 607 11.42 7.71 24.19
C PRO A 607 10.32 7.89 25.23
N PRO A 608 10.16 9.08 25.82
CA PRO A 608 9.12 9.35 26.81
C PRO A 608 7.69 9.14 26.26
N PRO A 609 6.70 8.81 27.12
CA PRO A 609 5.31 8.66 26.72
C PRO A 609 4.70 9.93 26.12
N GLY A 610 3.83 9.76 25.12
CA GLY A 610 3.12 10.88 24.49
C GLY A 610 3.99 11.78 23.62
N LEU A 611 5.23 11.38 23.32
CA LEU A 611 6.14 12.09 22.43
C LEU A 611 5.62 12.10 20.99
N VAL A 612 5.75 13.23 20.30
CA VAL A 612 5.68 13.28 18.84
C VAL A 612 7.09 13.34 18.27
N ASN A 613 7.48 12.30 17.54
CA ASN A 613 8.67 12.28 16.70
C ASN A 613 8.33 12.90 15.34
N LEU A 614 8.82 14.12 15.09
CA LEU A 614 8.56 14.85 13.85
C LEU A 614 9.81 14.81 12.97
N VAL A 615 9.71 14.14 11.82
CA VAL A 615 10.73 14.14 10.77
C VAL A 615 10.31 15.13 9.68
N VAL A 616 11.19 16.09 9.39
CA VAL A 616 10.94 17.19 8.45
C VAL A 616 11.90 17.11 7.28
N LEU A 617 11.33 17.11 6.09
CA LEU A 617 12.02 17.42 4.85
C LEU A 617 11.93 18.94 4.63
N ARG A 618 13.03 19.66 4.86
CA ARG A 618 13.02 21.12 4.78
C ARG A 618 13.35 21.61 3.37
N HIS A 619 12.59 22.59 2.91
CA HIS A 619 12.81 23.30 1.67
C HIS A 619 13.18 24.79 1.91
N TYR A 620 14.01 25.03 2.92
CA TYR A 620 14.53 26.33 3.33
C TYR A 620 15.97 26.18 3.84
N GLU A 621 16.68 27.30 3.95
CA GLU A 621 18.04 27.38 4.48
C GLU A 621 18.04 28.14 5.82
N GLY A 622 19.01 27.87 6.71
CA GLY A 622 19.07 28.54 8.00
C GLY A 622 18.03 28.03 9.01
N ALA A 623 17.50 28.96 9.79
CA ALA A 623 16.41 28.72 10.73
C ALA A 623 15.05 28.69 9.98
N PRO A 624 14.06 27.93 10.45
CA PRO A 624 12.74 27.93 9.82
C PRO A 624 12.14 29.36 9.82
N PRO A 625 11.51 29.78 8.70
CA PRO A 625 10.81 31.06 8.63
C PRO A 625 9.74 31.19 9.72
N SER A 626 9.36 32.42 10.07
CA SER A 626 8.32 32.68 11.09
C SER A 626 6.95 32.11 10.71
N ARG A 627 6.71 31.94 9.41
CA ARG A 627 5.54 31.28 8.83
C ARG A 627 6.00 30.34 7.75
N VAL A 628 5.47 29.13 7.73
CA VAL A 628 5.80 28.09 6.75
C VAL A 628 4.55 27.60 6.05
N ALA A 629 4.70 27.09 4.84
CA ALA A 629 3.70 26.26 4.17
C ALA A 629 4.22 24.82 4.16
N GLY A 630 3.36 23.82 3.92
CA GLY A 630 3.86 22.45 3.88
C GLY A 630 2.80 21.38 3.74
N LEU A 631 3.27 20.14 3.77
CA LEU A 631 2.47 18.93 3.64
C LEU A 631 2.78 17.98 4.81
N ILE A 632 1.77 17.31 5.32
CA ILE A 632 1.94 16.10 6.12
C ILE A 632 1.88 14.92 5.17
N VAL A 633 2.98 14.18 5.12
CA VAL A 633 3.12 12.97 4.30
C VAL A 633 2.41 11.81 4.98
N ASP A 634 2.72 11.57 6.24
CA ASP A 634 2.08 10.51 7.03
C ASP A 634 2.19 10.82 8.53
N ALA A 635 1.29 10.25 9.31
CA ALA A 635 1.27 10.32 10.76
C ALA A 635 0.72 9.02 11.35
N TRP A 636 1.47 8.36 12.23
CA TRP A 636 1.05 7.11 12.84
C TRP A 636 1.51 6.95 14.29
N PRO A 637 0.71 6.31 15.14
CA PRO A 637 1.17 5.91 16.47
C PRO A 637 2.15 4.72 16.38
N ARG A 638 3.10 4.67 17.30
CA ARG A 638 3.97 3.52 17.56
C ARG A 638 3.92 3.24 19.05
N THR A 639 3.55 2.01 19.41
CA THR A 639 3.62 1.54 20.79
C THR A 639 5.06 1.18 21.13
N VAL A 640 5.61 1.81 22.16
CA VAL A 640 6.87 1.44 22.78
C VAL A 640 6.55 0.37 23.83
N PRO A 641 7.08 -0.85 23.70
CA PRO A 641 6.87 -1.90 24.70
C PRO A 641 7.35 -1.44 26.08
N ALA A 642 6.69 -1.91 27.13
CA ALA A 642 7.19 -1.72 28.49
C ALA A 642 8.54 -2.43 28.67
N ASP A 643 9.46 -1.80 29.40
CA ASP A 643 10.78 -2.36 29.71
C ASP A 643 10.70 -3.63 30.57
N GLU A 644 9.61 -3.76 31.34
CA GLU A 644 9.31 -4.90 32.19
C GLU A 644 7.93 -5.47 31.88
N LEU A 645 7.85 -6.80 31.77
CA LEU A 645 6.61 -7.53 31.51
C LEU A 645 6.39 -8.57 32.62
N PRO A 646 5.23 -8.58 33.30
CA PRO A 646 4.88 -9.70 34.16
C PRO A 646 4.67 -10.95 33.29
N THR A 647 5.55 -11.94 33.44
CA THR A 647 5.47 -13.23 32.74
C THR A 647 5.02 -14.35 33.67
N GLY A 648 4.48 -15.44 33.11
CA GLY A 648 4.05 -16.62 33.84
C GLY A 648 4.69 -17.89 33.25
N LEU A 649 5.11 -18.81 34.12
CA LEU A 649 5.61 -20.13 33.73
C LEU A 649 4.58 -21.20 34.13
N ALA A 650 4.19 -22.05 33.19
CA ALA A 650 3.35 -23.21 33.44
C ALA A 650 4.18 -24.49 33.25
N PHE A 651 4.12 -25.39 34.23
CA PHE A 651 4.78 -26.68 34.17
C PHE A 651 3.74 -27.78 33.94
N HIS A 652 3.91 -28.55 32.86
CA HIS A 652 3.18 -29.80 32.72
C HIS A 652 3.93 -30.89 33.47
N TYR A 653 3.37 -31.32 34.60
CA TYR A 653 3.86 -32.47 35.35
C TYR A 653 3.06 -33.70 34.92
N ASP A 654 3.72 -34.63 34.21
CA ASP A 654 3.15 -35.93 33.89
C ASP A 654 3.07 -36.77 35.18
N GLN A 655 1.95 -36.63 35.88
CA GLN A 655 1.69 -37.38 37.10
C GLN A 655 1.43 -38.83 36.68
N PRO A 656 2.26 -39.81 37.09
CA PRO A 656 2.04 -41.20 36.70
C PRO A 656 0.63 -41.61 37.16
N PRO A 657 -0.15 -42.32 36.30
CA PRO A 657 -1.51 -42.70 36.64
C PRO A 657 -1.51 -43.44 37.97
N PRO A 658 -2.46 -43.16 38.89
CA PRO A 658 -2.52 -43.83 40.18
C PRO A 658 -2.83 -45.31 39.95
N SER A 659 -1.78 -46.11 39.78
CA SER A 659 -1.89 -47.55 39.81
C SER A 659 -2.20 -47.93 41.26
N ALA A 660 -3.39 -48.51 41.49
CA ALA A 660 -3.63 -49.25 42.71
C ALA A 660 -2.73 -50.48 42.67
N THR A 661 -1.49 -50.32 43.12
CA THR A 661 -0.61 -51.45 43.37
C THR A 661 -1.17 -52.16 44.59
N GLN A 662 -1.35 -53.48 44.49
CA GLN A 662 -1.48 -54.32 45.68
C GLN A 662 -0.19 -54.15 46.49
N ALA A 663 -0.15 -53.12 47.34
CA ALA A 663 0.99 -52.81 48.16
C ALA A 663 1.04 -53.86 49.27
N ALA A 664 1.92 -54.85 49.12
CA ALA A 664 2.27 -55.74 50.21
C ALA A 664 3.24 -55.02 51.14
N LEU A 665 2.85 -54.81 52.40
CA LEU A 665 3.79 -54.39 53.43
C LEU A 665 4.67 -55.59 53.80
N VAL A 666 5.91 -55.60 53.32
CA VAL A 666 6.91 -56.60 53.71
C VAL A 666 7.71 -56.03 54.87
N ALA A 667 7.33 -56.43 56.09
CA ALA A 667 8.10 -56.10 57.28
C ALA A 667 9.37 -56.97 57.33
N VAL A 668 10.54 -56.33 57.35
CA VAL A 668 11.83 -56.99 57.55
C VAL A 668 12.23 -56.79 59.01
N ALA A 669 12.55 -57.88 59.71
CA ALA A 669 12.99 -57.80 61.10
C ALA A 669 14.27 -56.95 61.19
N PRO A 670 14.32 -55.93 62.08
CA PRO A 670 15.53 -55.16 62.27
C PRO A 670 16.56 -56.00 63.03
N ASP A 671 17.74 -56.05 62.43
CA ASP A 671 19.04 -56.45 62.98
C ASP A 671 19.50 -57.91 62.78
N THR A 672 20.64 -58.02 62.11
CA THR A 672 21.46 -59.24 62.04
C THR A 672 22.53 -59.12 63.11
N GLY A 673 22.31 -59.75 64.26
CA GLY A 673 23.41 -60.02 65.20
C GLY A 673 24.53 -60.85 64.53
N PRO A 674 25.76 -60.88 65.08
CA PRO A 674 26.85 -61.67 64.51
C PRO A 674 26.47 -63.15 64.51
N GLY A 675 26.11 -63.68 63.34
CA GLY A 675 25.62 -65.05 63.16
C GLY A 675 24.37 -65.18 62.27
N HIS A 676 23.72 -64.09 61.84
CA HIS A 676 22.49 -64.13 61.02
C HIS A 676 21.32 -64.92 61.66
N GLU A 677 21.25 -65.03 62.99
CA GLU A 677 20.05 -65.55 63.66
C GLU A 677 19.08 -64.41 63.96
N PRO A 678 17.81 -64.49 63.51
CA PRO A 678 16.84 -63.43 63.70
C PRO A 678 16.43 -63.30 65.17
N VAL A 679 16.50 -62.08 65.70
CA VAL A 679 15.88 -61.72 66.99
C VAL A 679 14.38 -61.96 66.87
N THR A 680 13.79 -62.59 67.89
CA THR A 680 12.35 -62.86 67.96
C THR A 680 11.56 -61.58 67.76
N TRP A 681 10.62 -61.58 66.81
CA TRP A 681 9.67 -60.49 66.61
C TRP A 681 9.01 -60.09 67.93
N ASP A 682 9.19 -58.84 68.34
CA ASP A 682 8.39 -58.23 69.39
C ASP A 682 7.32 -57.31 68.77
N LEU A 683 6.24 -57.11 69.53
CA LEU A 683 5.07 -56.35 69.07
C LEU A 683 5.39 -54.86 68.90
N GLU A 684 6.31 -54.32 69.69
CA GLU A 684 6.69 -52.90 69.68
C GLU A 684 7.44 -52.56 68.39
N THR A 685 8.35 -53.42 67.97
CA THR A 685 9.08 -53.34 66.70
C THR A 685 8.15 -53.45 65.50
N LEU A 686 7.20 -54.39 65.51
CA LEU A 686 6.22 -54.52 64.41
C LEU A 686 5.33 -53.27 64.30
N ALA A 687 4.85 -52.75 65.44
CA ALA A 687 4.05 -51.54 65.49
C ALA A 687 4.85 -50.31 65.00
N ALA A 688 6.12 -50.19 65.39
CA ALA A 688 7.01 -49.13 64.93
C ALA A 688 7.24 -49.17 63.41
N ILE A 689 7.40 -50.36 62.81
CA ILE A 689 7.54 -50.52 61.35
C ILE A 689 6.28 -50.07 60.62
N VAL A 690 5.09 -50.46 61.11
CA VAL A 690 3.82 -50.06 60.50
C VAL A 690 3.63 -48.54 60.59
N LEU A 691 3.84 -47.95 61.77
CA LEU A 691 3.70 -46.51 61.99
C LEU A 691 4.69 -45.71 61.14
N SER A 692 5.97 -46.11 61.12
CA SER A 692 6.99 -45.50 60.27
C SER A 692 6.64 -45.62 58.79
N THR A 693 6.09 -46.75 58.35
CA THR A 693 5.65 -46.90 56.95
C THR A 693 4.45 -46.02 56.62
N MET A 694 3.52 -45.83 57.56
CA MET A 694 2.40 -44.90 57.38
C MET A 694 2.87 -43.44 57.33
N ASP A 695 3.83 -43.04 58.16
CA ASP A 695 4.43 -41.71 58.13
C ASP A 695 5.16 -41.46 56.79
N LEU A 696 5.98 -42.43 56.34
CA LEU A 696 6.67 -42.34 55.05
C LEU A 696 5.71 -42.36 53.85
N ALA A 697 4.56 -43.04 53.96
CA ALA A 697 3.51 -43.01 52.95
C ALA A 697 2.84 -41.63 52.88
N ALA A 698 2.61 -40.99 54.03
CA ALA A 698 2.08 -39.62 54.10
C ALA A 698 3.06 -38.60 53.49
N ASP A 699 4.36 -38.76 53.71
CA ASP A 699 5.39 -37.91 53.09
C ASP A 699 5.49 -38.11 51.58
N ARG A 700 5.35 -39.35 51.09
CA ARG A 700 5.33 -39.66 49.64
C ARG A 700 4.06 -39.21 48.92
N ALA A 701 2.95 -39.07 49.63
CA ALA A 701 1.66 -38.67 49.08
C ALA A 701 1.47 -37.13 48.98
N ARG A 702 2.45 -36.33 49.46
CA ARG A 702 2.40 -34.88 49.30
C ARG A 702 2.65 -34.49 47.84
N ALA A 703 1.59 -34.03 47.18
CA ALA A 703 1.69 -33.30 45.93
C ALA A 703 2.63 -32.09 46.09
N ALA A 704 3.33 -31.71 45.02
CA ALA A 704 4.30 -30.61 45.00
C ALA A 704 3.74 -29.27 45.54
N GLU A 705 2.42 -29.09 45.57
CA GLU A 705 1.73 -27.91 46.12
C GLU A 705 1.80 -27.77 47.65
N LEU A 706 2.25 -28.79 48.39
CA LEU A 706 2.29 -28.79 49.86
C LEU A 706 3.70 -28.66 50.45
N VAL A 707 4.68 -28.20 49.67
CA VAL A 707 5.98 -27.75 50.18
C VAL A 707 5.94 -26.22 50.32
N PRO A 708 5.73 -25.66 51.53
CA PRO A 708 5.99 -24.25 51.75
C PRO A 708 7.51 -24.03 51.66
N ASP A 709 7.94 -22.98 50.97
CA ASP A 709 9.34 -22.50 50.83
C ASP A 709 10.26 -23.15 49.78
N SER A 710 9.74 -23.74 48.69
CA SER A 710 10.59 -23.95 47.49
C SER A 710 10.45 -22.80 46.49
N ALA A 711 10.90 -21.60 46.90
CA ALA A 711 11.35 -20.63 45.91
C ALA A 711 12.61 -21.22 45.25
N ILE A 712 12.49 -21.68 44.01
CA ILE A 712 13.66 -21.95 43.19
C ILE A 712 14.25 -20.59 42.85
N ALA A 713 15.18 -20.13 43.66
CA ALA A 713 16.09 -19.06 43.28
C ALA A 713 16.92 -19.58 42.11
N ILE A 714 16.69 -19.03 40.91
CA ILE A 714 17.66 -19.12 39.83
C ILE A 714 18.77 -18.15 40.24
N ASP A 715 19.80 -18.67 40.90
CA ASP A 715 21.03 -17.91 41.10
C ASP A 715 21.60 -17.55 39.73
N ASP A 716 21.70 -16.23 39.51
CA ASP A 716 22.33 -15.62 38.35
C ASP A 716 23.81 -16.01 38.30
N PRO A 717 24.28 -16.77 37.29
CA PRO A 717 25.71 -17.02 37.16
C PRO A 717 26.36 -15.76 36.59
N ALA A 718 27.18 -15.13 37.44
CA ALA A 718 28.03 -13.98 37.12
C ALA A 718 28.76 -14.05 35.77
#